data_AF-A0A2E8CV75-F1
#
_entry.id   AF-A0A2E8CV75-F1
#
_cell.length_a   1.000
_cell.length_b   1.000
_cell.length_c   1.000
_cell.angle_alpha   90.00
_cell.angle_beta   90.00
_cell.angle_gamma   90.00
#
_symmetry.space_group_name_H-M   'P 1'
#
loop_
_entity.id
_entity.type
_entity.pdbx_description
1 polymer ?
#
loop_
_entity_poly.entity_id
_entity_poly.type
_entity_poly.pdbx_seq_one_letter_code
_entity_poly.pdbx_strand_id
1 'polypeptide(L)'
;MSIQEHTAALEANPADWELRYKLVAALVAEGQHDAAVNAVNLGEELPREAAPWLFAAKCYAAVGALEQARGLVDSSLQFDPDYEPAKAYQKELETAIAAAVPVEVVEEETVAKSVSSEPVEVKEGDEKEVVVVTVVADDEEDGEQGLPAPAIAEIVLDANDDNPITLPAVSFESHEMDALRAAEEESKRIVEAGIRRDKMNSVVITVLLHVVIIVGLMLVATKVPPNVPPQIVASAANEQQEETIENTKMEKPTVTPTATNTAVADIVSVDATSSFSVSNMDVEIADVSVESGLMFSPSMSMGMPTSSESKMMFGQPMEGNVLGVILDVSGSMAEYLPAVVREVDKNFKDAPVVYVRNMLVRAGKESDNEEIRLIIPEEVKPYYEFEDQGRTRSPFWFLWNDLPRKAPQRYVDRLIETYKTRPNQFISVGSDWGHRGRVVEAVSFLLEQKVDSLYIFSDFEDFVDEDVAADLGSRLGRQKIRTYLQPAEKTTEFLDVMTKKVANKTLGRQMPSLVSILSGPTEDKLTSLMPPRDEPTAVSNDMVTYAKPRPEAVSTGWYAEKPNKDWYEIHRLSEPEYDAVFYGPQARVHLYLKDANGQYIQNPIIFWYHSWKDIPDHPDPRYRRRRRNFDRMAEEPTFDGEEIVWKMILEDEMEFNVHLYLGRKGMYATYTATNAEDLAELGDQTTNHNTHISFRMPSLAREREDRYYGFDFPDEGIKLDEIREAVKPNQVVLNLPRQFRDRFATNWSQAGFEPGYNTIPYNVLVRRYPIGIRDLVAEGPSFAGRKFHARTTSNKVLLSGGAGRADTEPWEGFYASLHRNHENRDRFTKTEAIEIEIE
;
A
#
# COMPACT_ATOMS: atom_id res chain seq x y z
N MET A 1 -25.17 -14.11 -32.20
CA MET A 1 -25.07 -15.38 -32.93
C MET A 1 -24.05 -16.23 -32.20
N SER A 2 -24.22 -17.55 -32.21
CA SER A 2 -23.20 -18.47 -31.69
C SER A 2 -21.99 -18.51 -32.64
N ILE A 3 -20.84 -18.99 -32.17
CA ILE A 3 -19.65 -19.21 -33.03
C ILE A 3 -20.03 -20.05 -34.26
N GLN A 4 -20.84 -21.10 -34.09
CA GLN A 4 -21.29 -21.96 -35.19
C GLN A 4 -22.11 -21.20 -36.24
N GLU A 5 -22.97 -20.27 -35.83
CA GLU A 5 -23.74 -19.43 -36.74
C GLU A 5 -22.85 -18.43 -37.49
N HIS A 6 -21.84 -17.86 -36.81
CA HIS A 6 -20.85 -16.98 -37.44
C HIS A 6 -19.96 -17.73 -38.43
N THR A 7 -19.53 -18.96 -38.11
CA THR A 7 -18.77 -19.82 -39.02
C THR A 7 -19.59 -20.17 -40.26
N ALA A 8 -20.84 -20.61 -40.10
CA ALA A 8 -21.71 -20.95 -41.24
C ALA A 8 -22.02 -19.73 -42.12
N ALA A 9 -22.18 -18.55 -41.53
CA ALA A 9 -22.38 -17.31 -42.28
C ALA A 9 -21.13 -16.88 -43.06
N LEU A 10 -19.94 -17.06 -42.47
CA LEU A 10 -18.66 -16.77 -43.13
C LEU A 10 -18.34 -17.80 -44.23
N GLU A 11 -18.67 -19.08 -44.05
CA GLU A 11 -18.54 -20.10 -45.10
C GLU A 11 -19.41 -19.79 -46.32
N ALA A 12 -20.59 -19.17 -46.11
CA ALA A 12 -21.48 -18.76 -47.19
C ALA A 12 -21.00 -17.48 -47.90
N ASN A 13 -20.20 -16.63 -47.24
CA ASN A 13 -19.62 -15.42 -47.82
C ASN A 13 -18.18 -15.17 -47.31
N PRO A 14 -17.19 -15.93 -47.83
CA PRO A 14 -15.82 -15.92 -47.29
C PRO A 14 -15.09 -14.56 -47.38
N ALA A 15 -15.47 -13.73 -48.34
CA ALA A 15 -14.90 -12.40 -48.56
C ALA A 15 -15.45 -11.30 -47.60
N ASP A 16 -16.44 -11.63 -46.77
CA ASP A 16 -17.06 -10.66 -45.85
C ASP A 16 -16.24 -10.46 -44.58
N TRP A 17 -15.44 -9.40 -44.58
CA TRP A 17 -14.59 -9.02 -43.46
C TRP A 17 -15.38 -8.55 -42.23
N GLU A 18 -16.62 -8.09 -42.37
CA GLU A 18 -17.47 -7.76 -41.22
C GLU A 18 -17.94 -9.02 -40.49
N LEU A 19 -18.37 -10.04 -41.25
CA LEU A 19 -18.72 -11.36 -40.68
C LEU A 19 -17.50 -12.02 -40.04
N ARG A 20 -16.32 -11.89 -40.66
CA ARG A 20 -15.05 -12.38 -40.12
C ARG A 20 -14.70 -11.70 -38.80
N TYR A 21 -14.85 -10.38 -38.71
CA TYR A 21 -14.64 -9.65 -37.46
C TYR A 21 -15.56 -10.14 -36.34
N LYS A 22 -16.84 -10.37 -36.64
CA LYS A 22 -17.80 -10.91 -35.65
C LYS A 22 -17.39 -12.31 -35.16
N LEU A 23 -16.89 -13.17 -36.05
CA LEU A 23 -16.36 -14.48 -35.69
C LEU A 23 -15.10 -14.37 -34.81
N VAL A 24 -14.12 -13.55 -35.22
CA VAL A 24 -12.86 -13.34 -34.49
C VAL A 24 -13.14 -12.77 -33.10
N ALA A 25 -14.01 -11.76 -32.98
CA ALA A 25 -14.39 -11.19 -31.69
C ALA A 25 -15.06 -12.22 -30.76
N ALA A 26 -15.91 -13.11 -31.30
CA ALA A 26 -16.52 -14.19 -30.53
C ALA A 26 -15.50 -15.24 -30.07
N LEU A 27 -14.56 -15.64 -30.94
CA LEU A 27 -13.49 -16.59 -30.61
C LEU A 27 -12.56 -16.05 -29.53
N VAL A 28 -12.19 -14.77 -29.61
CA VAL A 28 -11.37 -14.09 -28.58
C VAL A 28 -12.12 -14.01 -27.25
N ALA A 29 -13.43 -13.71 -27.27
CA ALA A 29 -14.24 -13.63 -26.06
C ALA A 29 -14.37 -14.99 -25.32
N GLU A 30 -14.31 -16.11 -26.05
CA GLU A 30 -14.29 -17.47 -25.49
C GLU A 30 -12.87 -18.01 -25.20
N GLY A 31 -11.82 -17.18 -25.37
CA GLY A 31 -10.43 -17.55 -25.12
C GLY A 31 -9.82 -18.50 -26.18
N GLN A 32 -10.46 -18.66 -27.34
CA GLN A 32 -10.01 -19.53 -28.43
C GLN A 32 -9.05 -18.77 -29.38
N HIS A 33 -7.91 -18.32 -28.85
CA HIS A 33 -6.97 -17.44 -29.57
C HIS A 33 -6.38 -18.08 -30.84
N ASP A 34 -5.99 -19.36 -30.81
CA ASP A 34 -5.45 -20.07 -31.97
C ASP A 34 -6.47 -20.15 -33.12
N ALA A 35 -7.74 -20.37 -32.78
CA ALA A 35 -8.83 -20.38 -33.75
C ALA A 35 -9.12 -18.97 -34.30
N ALA A 36 -9.01 -17.94 -33.46
CA ALA A 36 -9.15 -16.55 -33.88
C ALA A 36 -8.04 -16.14 -34.87
N VAL A 37 -6.78 -16.46 -34.59
CA VAL A 37 -5.64 -16.19 -35.50
C VAL A 37 -5.82 -16.92 -36.83
N ASN A 38 -6.22 -18.20 -36.80
CA ASN A 38 -6.53 -18.95 -38.01
C ASN A 38 -7.68 -18.30 -38.82
N ALA A 39 -8.72 -17.81 -38.14
CA ALA A 39 -9.83 -17.12 -38.80
C ALA A 39 -9.39 -15.79 -39.44
N VAL A 40 -8.40 -15.08 -38.89
CA VAL A 40 -7.79 -13.90 -39.51
C VAL A 40 -6.97 -14.29 -40.74
N ASN A 41 -6.11 -15.31 -40.61
CA ASN A 41 -5.19 -15.75 -41.67
C ASN A 41 -5.88 -16.42 -42.87
N LEU A 42 -7.11 -16.93 -42.70
CA LEU A 42 -7.95 -17.44 -43.78
C LEU A 42 -8.75 -16.33 -44.50
N GLY A 43 -8.40 -15.06 -44.28
CA GLY A 43 -8.98 -13.90 -44.97
C GLY A 43 -8.71 -13.94 -46.47
N GLU A 44 -9.75 -13.73 -47.29
CA GLU A 44 -9.59 -13.52 -48.73
C GLU A 44 -9.18 -12.07 -49.04
N GLU A 45 -8.71 -11.85 -50.27
CA GLU A 45 -8.16 -10.57 -50.74
C GLU A 45 -9.14 -9.40 -50.54
N LEU A 46 -8.60 -8.24 -50.15
CA LEU A 46 -9.41 -7.06 -49.83
C LEU A 46 -9.73 -6.22 -51.09
N PRO A 47 -10.99 -5.81 -51.31
CA PRO A 47 -11.34 -4.85 -52.35
C PRO A 47 -10.87 -3.43 -51.97
N ARG A 48 -10.65 -2.54 -52.96
CA ARG A 48 -10.26 -1.13 -52.75
C ARG A 48 -11.43 -0.25 -52.25
N GLU A 49 -12.08 -0.65 -51.17
CA GLU A 49 -13.15 0.09 -50.48
C GLU A 49 -12.79 0.29 -49.00
N ALA A 50 -13.08 1.44 -48.42
CA ALA A 50 -12.62 1.74 -47.05
C ALA A 50 -13.17 0.79 -45.97
N ALA A 51 -14.41 0.31 -46.11
CA ALA A 51 -15.07 -0.48 -45.06
C ALA A 51 -14.45 -1.87 -44.83
N PRO A 52 -14.17 -2.72 -45.85
CA PRO A 52 -13.48 -3.99 -45.67
C PRO A 52 -12.10 -3.88 -45.02
N TRP A 53 -11.33 -2.84 -45.35
CA TRP A 53 -10.02 -2.58 -44.75
C TRP A 53 -10.10 -2.24 -43.27
N LEU A 54 -11.12 -1.47 -42.87
CA LEU A 54 -11.38 -1.19 -41.45
C LEU A 54 -11.77 -2.46 -40.69
N PHE A 55 -12.59 -3.34 -41.26
CA PHE A 55 -12.95 -4.59 -40.61
C PHE A 55 -11.77 -5.57 -40.52
N ALA A 56 -10.90 -5.61 -41.53
CA ALA A 56 -9.63 -6.33 -41.46
C ALA A 56 -8.73 -5.77 -40.35
N ALA A 57 -8.60 -4.45 -40.24
CA ALA A 57 -7.85 -3.83 -39.14
C ALA A 57 -8.38 -4.27 -37.77
N LYS A 58 -9.70 -4.29 -37.59
CA LYS A 58 -10.36 -4.76 -36.36
C LYS A 58 -10.09 -6.23 -36.06
N CYS A 59 -10.05 -7.09 -37.09
CA CYS A 59 -9.65 -8.50 -36.95
C CYS A 59 -8.20 -8.63 -36.44
N TYR A 60 -7.26 -7.91 -37.06
CA TYR A 60 -5.84 -7.95 -36.69
C TYR A 60 -5.62 -7.40 -35.27
N ALA A 61 -6.29 -6.30 -34.91
CA ALA A 61 -6.24 -5.75 -33.57
C ALA A 61 -6.81 -6.71 -32.50
N ALA A 62 -7.91 -7.41 -32.82
CA ALA A 62 -8.54 -8.36 -31.89
C ALA A 62 -7.63 -9.56 -31.54
N VAL A 63 -6.73 -9.95 -32.44
CA VAL A 63 -5.73 -10.99 -32.19
C VAL A 63 -4.39 -10.46 -31.67
N GLY A 64 -4.25 -9.14 -31.46
CA GLY A 64 -3.06 -8.51 -30.89
C GLY A 64 -2.02 -8.01 -31.90
N ALA A 65 -2.30 -8.08 -33.20
CA ALA A 65 -1.42 -7.58 -34.26
C ALA A 65 -1.65 -6.07 -34.50
N LEU A 66 -1.31 -5.24 -33.49
CA LEU A 66 -1.70 -3.83 -33.43
C LEU A 66 -1.00 -2.95 -34.50
N GLU A 67 0.27 -3.19 -34.80
CA GLU A 67 1.00 -2.44 -35.84
C GLU A 67 0.47 -2.75 -37.26
N GLN A 68 0.17 -4.02 -37.53
CA GLN A 68 -0.48 -4.43 -38.78
C GLN A 68 -1.89 -3.83 -38.89
N ALA A 69 -2.64 -3.80 -37.78
CA ALA A 69 -3.95 -3.15 -37.73
C ALA A 69 -3.85 -1.64 -38.06
N ARG A 70 -2.80 -0.96 -37.58
CA ARG A 70 -2.56 0.46 -37.88
C ARG A 70 -2.37 0.70 -39.37
N GLY A 71 -1.51 -0.09 -40.02
CA GLY A 71 -1.31 0.00 -41.48
C GLY A 71 -2.58 -0.26 -42.29
N LEU A 72 -3.49 -1.12 -41.80
CA LEU A 72 -4.79 -1.38 -42.43
C LEU A 72 -5.78 -0.21 -42.27
N VAL A 73 -5.76 0.48 -41.12
CA VAL A 73 -6.56 1.71 -40.91
C VAL A 73 -6.06 2.83 -41.80
N ASP A 74 -4.74 3.00 -41.92
CA ASP A 74 -4.16 4.03 -42.80
C ASP A 74 -4.52 3.76 -44.27
N SER A 75 -4.51 2.49 -44.69
CA SER A 75 -4.96 2.07 -46.03
C SER A 75 -6.46 2.33 -46.24
N SER A 76 -7.31 2.09 -45.23
CA SER A 76 -8.75 2.42 -45.27
C SER A 76 -8.99 3.92 -45.52
N LEU A 77 -8.25 4.78 -44.81
CA LEU A 77 -8.30 6.25 -44.96
C LEU A 77 -7.65 6.75 -46.26
N GLN A 78 -6.74 5.97 -46.85
CA GLN A 78 -6.20 6.27 -48.18
C GLN A 78 -7.26 6.10 -49.28
N PHE A 79 -8.15 5.11 -49.16
CA PHE A 79 -9.24 4.89 -50.12
C PHE A 79 -10.40 5.89 -49.94
N ASP A 80 -10.74 6.24 -48.70
CA ASP A 80 -11.72 7.28 -48.38
C ASP A 80 -11.25 8.12 -47.18
N PRO A 81 -10.61 9.28 -47.42
CA PRO A 81 -10.12 10.15 -46.36
C PRO A 81 -11.22 10.69 -45.43
N ASP A 82 -12.49 10.67 -45.86
CA ASP A 82 -13.64 11.15 -45.10
C ASP A 82 -14.44 10.01 -44.45
N TYR A 83 -13.92 8.78 -44.45
CA TYR A 83 -14.56 7.64 -43.81
C TYR A 83 -14.50 7.73 -42.28
N GLU A 84 -15.49 8.41 -41.70
CA GLU A 84 -15.61 8.65 -40.26
C GLU A 84 -15.42 7.40 -39.37
N PRO A 85 -15.91 6.19 -39.72
CA PRO A 85 -15.67 4.99 -38.92
C PRO A 85 -14.18 4.62 -38.79
N ALA A 86 -13.37 4.87 -39.81
CA ALA A 86 -11.93 4.61 -39.75
C ALA A 86 -11.19 5.68 -38.93
N LYS A 87 -11.57 6.97 -39.04
CA LYS A 87 -11.03 8.04 -38.19
C LYS A 87 -11.30 7.79 -36.71
N ALA A 88 -12.53 7.38 -36.38
CA ALA A 88 -12.91 7.05 -35.01
C ALA A 88 -12.09 5.87 -34.48
N TYR A 89 -11.94 4.82 -35.29
CA TYR A 89 -11.18 3.64 -34.89
C TYR A 89 -9.66 3.88 -34.84
N GLN A 90 -9.11 4.76 -35.69
CA GLN A 90 -7.70 5.18 -35.63
C GLN A 90 -7.37 5.75 -34.25
N LYS A 91 -8.23 6.62 -33.72
CA LYS A 91 -8.06 7.20 -32.38
C LYS A 91 -8.14 6.14 -31.27
N GLU A 92 -9.06 5.18 -31.39
CA GLU A 92 -9.15 4.04 -30.45
C GLU A 92 -7.90 3.16 -30.51
N LEU A 93 -7.41 2.88 -31.72
CA LEU A 93 -6.24 2.05 -31.96
C LEU A 93 -4.94 2.73 -31.52
N GLU A 94 -4.77 4.03 -31.76
CA GLU A 94 -3.65 4.82 -31.24
C GLU A 94 -3.64 4.84 -29.71
N THR A 95 -4.81 4.90 -29.07
CA THR A 95 -4.91 4.78 -27.62
C THR A 95 -4.52 3.39 -27.14
N ALA A 96 -4.89 2.33 -27.89
CA ALA A 96 -4.53 0.95 -27.59
C ALA A 96 -3.04 0.66 -27.84
N ILE A 97 -2.45 1.19 -28.90
CA ILE A 97 -1.02 1.11 -29.22
C ILE A 97 -0.21 1.91 -28.20
N ALA A 98 -0.62 3.12 -27.83
CA ALA A 98 0.01 3.89 -26.75
C ALA A 98 -0.08 3.19 -25.39
N ALA A 99 -1.11 2.36 -25.18
CA ALA A 99 -1.22 1.50 -24.00
C ALA A 99 -0.39 0.21 -24.10
N ALA A 100 0.00 -0.22 -25.31
CA ALA A 100 0.69 -1.49 -25.58
C ALA A 100 2.18 -1.35 -25.90
N VAL A 101 2.63 -0.19 -26.42
CA VAL A 101 4.03 0.07 -26.77
C VAL A 101 4.78 0.55 -25.52
N PRO A 102 5.85 -0.15 -25.10
CA PRO A 102 6.82 0.41 -24.18
C PRO A 102 7.57 1.53 -24.92
N VAL A 103 7.49 2.76 -24.41
CA VAL A 103 8.12 3.92 -25.04
C VAL A 103 9.65 3.75 -25.03
N GLU A 104 10.23 3.33 -26.16
CA GLU A 104 11.60 3.67 -26.54
C GLU A 104 11.57 5.04 -27.22
N VAL A 105 12.30 6.01 -26.66
CA VAL A 105 12.43 7.35 -27.23
C VAL A 105 13.52 7.33 -28.30
N VAL A 106 13.12 7.46 -29.58
CA VAL A 106 14.01 7.93 -30.66
C VAL A 106 13.44 9.25 -31.20
N GLU A 107 14.32 10.26 -31.19
CA GLU A 107 14.13 11.64 -31.62
C GLU A 107 13.68 11.73 -33.08
N GLU A 108 12.76 12.66 -33.40
CA GLU A 108 12.52 13.06 -34.78
C GLU A 108 12.85 14.55 -35.00
N GLU A 109 13.86 14.75 -35.83
CA GLU A 109 14.42 16.01 -36.30
C GLU A 109 13.49 16.59 -37.39
N THR A 110 12.73 17.63 -37.06
CA THR A 110 11.92 18.32 -38.07
C THR A 110 12.75 19.33 -38.86
N VAL A 111 12.98 19.00 -40.14
CA VAL A 111 13.53 19.89 -41.18
C VAL A 111 12.51 20.99 -41.51
N ALA A 112 12.80 22.24 -41.09
CA ALA A 112 12.12 23.44 -41.58
C ALA A 112 13.03 24.23 -42.53
N LYS A 113 12.61 24.26 -43.80
CA LYS A 113 13.08 25.11 -44.89
C LYS A 113 13.13 26.59 -44.47
N SER A 114 14.30 27.22 -44.52
CA SER A 114 14.37 28.69 -44.64
C SER A 114 15.49 29.11 -45.60
N VAL A 115 15.10 30.01 -46.51
CA VAL A 115 15.91 30.64 -47.54
C VAL A 115 16.55 31.88 -46.92
N SER A 116 17.88 31.99 -46.94
CA SER A 116 18.57 33.29 -46.82
C SER A 116 19.92 33.23 -47.53
N SER A 117 20.09 34.20 -48.43
CA SER A 117 21.26 34.50 -49.24
C SER A 117 22.32 35.28 -48.46
N GLU A 118 23.58 34.85 -48.50
CA GLU A 118 24.76 35.66 -48.90
C GLU A 118 26.05 34.80 -48.90
N PRO A 119 27.08 35.18 -49.71
CA PRO A 119 28.10 34.25 -50.19
C PRO A 119 29.40 34.30 -49.38
N VAL A 120 30.05 33.14 -49.21
CA VAL A 120 31.45 33.08 -48.74
C VAL A 120 32.30 32.23 -49.68
N GLU A 121 33.49 32.75 -49.90
CA GLU A 121 34.47 32.44 -50.94
C GLU A 121 35.00 31.01 -50.96
N VAL A 122 35.28 30.59 -52.19
CA VAL A 122 35.97 29.37 -52.61
C VAL A 122 37.43 29.36 -52.13
N LYS A 123 37.87 28.23 -51.57
CA LYS A 123 39.24 27.74 -51.75
C LYS A 123 39.26 26.24 -52.02
N GLU A 124 39.76 25.91 -53.21
CA GLU A 124 40.09 24.59 -53.73
C GLU A 124 41.20 23.89 -52.93
N GLY A 125 41.17 22.56 -52.94
CA GLY A 125 42.28 21.69 -52.59
C GLY A 125 41.88 20.22 -52.61
N ASP A 126 42.22 19.54 -53.72
CA ASP A 126 42.21 18.08 -53.96
C ASP A 126 42.88 17.30 -52.79
N GLU A 127 42.58 16.02 -52.49
CA GLU A 127 42.76 14.83 -53.35
C GLU A 127 41.93 13.64 -52.85
N LYS A 128 41.57 12.76 -53.80
CA LYS A 128 40.89 11.47 -53.60
C LYS A 128 41.90 10.40 -53.17
N GLU A 129 41.57 9.65 -52.12
CA GLU A 129 42.13 8.30 -51.92
C GLU A 129 40.99 7.30 -51.70
N VAL A 130 40.90 6.34 -52.63
CA VAL A 130 39.92 5.25 -52.66
C VAL A 130 40.57 4.06 -51.95
N VAL A 131 40.09 3.71 -50.76
CA VAL A 131 40.44 2.44 -50.10
C VAL A 131 39.32 1.44 -50.36
N VAL A 132 39.60 0.51 -51.26
CA VAL A 132 38.81 -0.69 -51.51
C VAL A 132 39.15 -1.70 -50.41
N VAL A 133 38.19 -1.99 -49.52
CA VAL A 133 38.26 -3.17 -48.65
C VAL A 133 37.44 -4.28 -49.30
N THR A 134 38.15 -5.20 -49.95
CA THR A 134 37.67 -6.51 -50.37
C THR A 134 37.37 -7.37 -49.13
N VAL A 135 36.09 -7.73 -48.95
CA VAL A 135 35.68 -8.81 -48.05
C VAL A 135 35.86 -10.13 -48.79
N VAL A 136 36.76 -10.97 -48.30
CA VAL A 136 36.89 -12.37 -48.70
C VAL A 136 35.98 -13.18 -47.77
N ALA A 137 35.02 -13.86 -48.38
CA ALA A 137 34.21 -14.90 -47.76
C ALA A 137 35.05 -16.18 -47.57
N ASP A 138 34.84 -16.87 -46.46
CA ASP A 138 34.79 -18.33 -46.44
C ASP A 138 33.82 -18.76 -45.33
N ASP A 139 32.97 -19.72 -45.73
CA ASP A 139 31.77 -20.25 -45.10
C ASP A 139 32.03 -21.10 -43.83
N GLU A 140 31.05 -21.13 -42.91
CA GLU A 140 30.33 -22.36 -42.47
C GLU A 140 29.25 -22.01 -41.40
N GLU A 141 27.97 -22.25 -41.77
CA GLU A 141 26.77 -22.75 -41.03
C GLU A 141 26.58 -22.38 -39.52
N ASP A 142 25.42 -22.02 -38.96
CA ASP A 142 24.00 -22.06 -39.34
C ASP A 142 23.22 -21.19 -38.32
N GLY A 143 22.13 -20.53 -38.73
CA GLY A 143 21.16 -19.90 -37.82
C GLY A 143 20.48 -18.66 -38.42
N GLU A 144 19.42 -18.87 -39.21
CA GLU A 144 18.57 -17.84 -39.81
C GLU A 144 18.09 -16.79 -38.79
N GLN A 145 18.58 -15.55 -38.92
CA GLN A 145 17.87 -14.37 -38.42
C GLN A 145 16.93 -13.89 -39.53
N GLY A 146 15.62 -14.06 -39.32
CA GLY A 146 14.59 -13.55 -40.22
C GLY A 146 14.63 -12.03 -40.29
N LEU A 147 14.70 -11.49 -41.50
CA LEU A 147 14.49 -10.07 -41.79
C LEU A 147 13.05 -9.66 -41.40
N PRO A 148 12.82 -8.46 -40.83
CA PRO A 148 11.46 -8.00 -40.52
C PRO A 148 10.62 -7.83 -41.80
N ALA A 149 9.37 -8.29 -41.77
CA ALA A 149 8.42 -8.16 -42.86
C ALA A 149 8.12 -6.68 -43.19
N PRO A 150 7.94 -6.30 -44.48
CA PRO A 150 7.68 -4.92 -44.89
C PRO A 150 6.34 -4.39 -44.32
N ALA A 151 6.29 -3.08 -44.07
CA ALA A 151 5.09 -2.41 -43.57
C ALA A 151 3.96 -2.48 -44.62
N ILE A 152 2.74 -2.85 -44.19
CA ILE A 152 1.57 -3.08 -45.07
C ILE A 152 1.26 -1.86 -45.98
N ALA A 153 1.56 -0.65 -45.54
CA ALA A 153 1.41 0.57 -46.33
C ALA A 153 2.32 0.61 -47.60
N GLU A 154 3.50 -0.01 -47.57
CA GLU A 154 4.38 -0.12 -48.74
C GLU A 154 3.84 -1.10 -49.78
N ILE A 155 3.13 -2.16 -49.35
CA ILE A 155 2.50 -3.15 -50.25
C ILE A 155 1.38 -2.50 -51.09
N VAL A 156 0.67 -1.53 -50.54
CA VAL A 156 -0.43 -0.83 -51.22
C VAL A 156 0.07 0.15 -52.30
N LEU A 157 1.28 0.70 -52.14
CA LEU A 157 1.86 1.69 -53.06
C LEU A 157 2.42 1.10 -54.36
N ASP A 158 2.79 -0.20 -54.38
CA ASP A 158 3.36 -0.86 -55.56
C ASP A 158 2.31 -1.53 -56.49
N ALA A 159 1.04 -1.60 -56.07
CA ALA A 159 -0.03 -2.25 -56.84
C ALA A 159 -0.64 -1.32 -57.91
N ASN A 160 -0.01 -1.21 -59.07
CA ASN A 160 -0.60 -0.63 -60.28
C ASN A 160 -1.53 -1.63 -61.01
N ASP A 161 -2.68 -1.97 -60.43
CA ASP A 161 -3.87 -2.45 -61.16
C ASP A 161 -5.09 -2.54 -60.22
N ASP A 162 -6.32 -2.57 -60.75
CA ASP A 162 -7.60 -2.70 -60.01
C ASP A 162 -7.80 -4.08 -59.32
N ASN A 163 -6.70 -4.81 -59.06
CA ASN A 163 -6.74 -6.15 -58.47
C ASN A 163 -6.82 -6.10 -56.93
N PRO A 164 -7.57 -7.02 -56.31
CA PRO A 164 -7.69 -7.13 -54.86
C PRO A 164 -6.33 -7.50 -54.21
N ILE A 165 -6.10 -7.03 -52.98
CA ILE A 165 -4.79 -7.12 -52.31
C ILE A 165 -4.80 -8.24 -51.26
N THR A 166 -3.83 -9.16 -51.34
CA THR A 166 -3.61 -10.20 -50.34
C THR A 166 -2.88 -9.63 -49.11
N LEU A 167 -3.38 -9.89 -47.91
CA LEU A 167 -2.74 -9.45 -46.66
C LEU A 167 -1.67 -10.42 -46.16
N PRO A 168 -0.61 -9.95 -45.48
CA PRO A 168 0.36 -10.83 -44.85
C PRO A 168 -0.26 -11.60 -43.68
N ALA A 169 0.12 -12.87 -43.55
CA ALA A 169 -0.34 -13.72 -42.45
C ALA A 169 0.20 -13.21 -41.11
N VAL A 170 -0.63 -13.25 -40.07
CA VAL A 170 -0.23 -13.00 -38.68
C VAL A 170 0.49 -14.24 -38.16
N SER A 171 1.80 -14.14 -37.97
CA SER A 171 2.62 -15.13 -37.25
C SER A 171 3.22 -14.50 -36.01
N PHE A 172 2.92 -15.04 -34.83
CA PHE A 172 3.68 -14.76 -33.61
C PHE A 172 4.87 -15.73 -33.58
N GLU A 173 6.07 -15.26 -33.24
CA GLU A 173 7.23 -16.15 -33.11
C GLU A 173 6.92 -17.24 -32.08
N SER A 174 6.98 -18.52 -32.50
CA SER A 174 6.58 -19.67 -31.69
C SER A 174 7.36 -19.79 -30.37
N HIS A 175 8.52 -19.15 -30.27
CA HIS A 175 9.31 -19.06 -29.04
C HIS A 175 8.58 -18.36 -27.89
N GLU A 176 7.82 -17.29 -28.12
CA GLU A 176 7.18 -16.53 -27.04
C GLU A 176 5.92 -17.23 -26.50
N MET A 177 5.13 -17.83 -27.39
CA MET A 177 3.95 -18.61 -27.01
C MET A 177 4.32 -19.97 -26.40
N ASP A 178 5.38 -20.63 -26.88
CA ASP A 178 5.88 -21.85 -26.26
C ASP A 178 6.59 -21.56 -24.93
N ALA A 179 7.26 -20.41 -24.77
CA ALA A 179 7.80 -19.97 -23.48
C ALA A 179 6.69 -19.65 -22.48
N LEU A 180 5.60 -19.00 -22.92
CA LEU A 180 4.42 -18.75 -22.08
C LEU A 180 3.70 -20.05 -21.71
N ARG A 181 3.54 -20.98 -22.65
CA ARG A 181 2.90 -22.29 -22.41
C ARG A 181 3.78 -23.19 -21.54
N ALA A 182 5.11 -23.18 -21.73
CA ALA A 182 6.05 -23.89 -20.86
C ALA A 182 6.08 -23.31 -19.44
N ALA A 183 6.02 -21.97 -19.29
CA ALA A 183 5.92 -21.32 -17.99
C ALA A 183 4.57 -21.59 -17.30
N GLU A 184 3.47 -21.65 -18.04
CA GLU A 184 2.14 -21.96 -17.51
C GLU A 184 2.03 -23.45 -17.11
N GLU A 185 2.58 -24.37 -17.90
CA GLU A 185 2.65 -25.79 -17.55
C GLU A 185 3.59 -26.07 -16.37
N GLU A 186 4.73 -25.36 -16.28
CA GLU A 186 5.64 -25.47 -15.13
C GLU A 186 4.98 -24.92 -13.86
N SER A 187 4.27 -23.79 -13.95
CA SER A 187 3.47 -23.23 -12.86
C SER A 187 2.37 -24.19 -12.39
N LYS A 188 1.61 -24.79 -13.31
CA LYS A 188 0.59 -25.82 -12.97
C LYS A 188 1.21 -27.04 -12.31
N ARG A 189 2.37 -27.52 -12.77
CA ARG A 189 3.10 -28.63 -12.12
C ARG A 189 3.58 -28.29 -10.71
N ILE A 190 4.06 -27.06 -10.49
CA ILE A 190 4.49 -26.60 -9.16
C ILE A 190 3.29 -26.51 -8.20
N VAL A 191 2.15 -26.00 -8.66
CA VAL A 191 0.91 -25.92 -7.87
C VAL A 191 0.37 -27.32 -7.53
N GLU A 192 0.32 -28.24 -8.50
CA GLU A 192 -0.12 -29.62 -8.26
C GLU A 192 0.82 -30.39 -7.32
N ALA A 193 2.13 -30.17 -7.44
CA ALA A 193 3.12 -30.73 -6.53
C ALA A 193 2.96 -30.17 -5.10
N GLY A 194 2.67 -28.88 -4.95
CA GLY A 194 2.35 -28.23 -3.67
C GLY A 194 1.08 -28.83 -3.03
N ILE A 195 -0.02 -28.90 -3.79
CA ILE A 195 -1.28 -29.49 -3.32
C ILE A 195 -1.10 -30.96 -2.92
N ARG A 196 -0.31 -31.73 -3.68
CA ARG A 196 -0.02 -33.14 -3.36
C ARG A 196 0.83 -33.26 -2.08
N ARG A 197 1.82 -32.39 -1.89
CA ARG A 197 2.66 -32.33 -0.68
C ARG A 197 1.82 -31.96 0.55
N ASP A 198 0.92 -30.99 0.43
CA ASP A 198 0.08 -30.54 1.54
C ASP A 198 -0.98 -31.58 1.92
N LYS A 199 -1.57 -32.27 0.93
CA LYS A 199 -2.44 -33.42 1.19
C LYS A 199 -1.70 -34.56 1.90
N MET A 200 -0.46 -34.85 1.48
CA MET A 200 0.34 -35.90 2.10
C MET A 200 0.77 -35.51 3.53
N ASN A 201 1.18 -34.26 3.76
CA ASN A 201 1.50 -33.74 5.08
C ASN A 201 0.28 -33.77 6.02
N SER A 202 -0.90 -33.39 5.54
CA SER A 202 -2.16 -33.46 6.29
C SER A 202 -2.48 -34.89 6.74
N VAL A 203 -2.31 -35.88 5.86
CA VAL A 203 -2.52 -37.30 6.19
C VAL A 203 -1.48 -37.77 7.23
N VAL A 204 -0.19 -37.42 7.05
CA VAL A 204 0.87 -37.81 7.99
C VAL A 204 0.66 -37.21 9.38
N ILE A 205 0.31 -35.93 9.47
CA ILE A 205 0.00 -35.25 10.74
C ILE A 205 -1.21 -35.90 11.41
N THR A 206 -2.26 -36.20 10.65
CA THR A 206 -3.45 -36.87 11.17
C THR A 206 -3.13 -38.25 11.74
N VAL A 207 -2.31 -39.05 11.05
CA VAL A 207 -1.88 -40.37 11.53
C VAL A 207 -1.05 -40.24 12.81
N LEU A 208 -0.08 -39.31 12.85
CA LEU A 208 0.74 -39.07 14.04
C LEU A 208 -0.11 -38.67 15.26
N LEU A 209 -1.08 -37.77 15.06
CA LEU A 209 -2.01 -37.35 16.12
C LEU A 209 -2.79 -38.56 16.68
N HIS A 210 -3.30 -39.43 15.80
CA HIS A 210 -4.02 -40.64 16.22
C HIS A 210 -3.11 -41.61 16.98
N VAL A 211 -1.86 -41.78 16.55
CA VAL A 211 -0.89 -42.62 17.27
C VAL A 211 -0.62 -42.07 18.68
N VAL A 212 -0.44 -40.75 18.82
CA VAL A 212 -0.25 -40.11 20.13
C VAL A 212 -1.46 -40.30 21.03
N ILE A 213 -2.68 -40.13 20.50
CA ILE A 213 -3.93 -40.36 21.25
C ILE A 213 -4.04 -41.83 21.70
N ILE A 214 -3.75 -42.79 20.81
CA ILE A 214 -3.80 -44.22 21.12
C ILE A 214 -2.78 -44.58 22.22
N VAL A 215 -1.54 -44.07 22.11
CA VAL A 215 -0.51 -44.29 23.14
C VAL A 215 -0.92 -43.66 24.47
N GLY A 216 -1.48 -42.45 24.45
CA GLY A 216 -2.03 -41.78 25.62
C GLY A 216 -3.14 -42.59 26.29
N LEU A 217 -4.07 -43.12 25.51
CA LEU A 217 -5.16 -43.98 26.01
C LEU A 217 -4.64 -45.31 26.58
N MET A 218 -3.63 -45.94 25.97
CA MET A 218 -3.01 -47.14 26.53
C MET A 218 -2.28 -46.86 27.86
N LEU A 219 -1.62 -45.71 27.99
CA LEU A 219 -0.98 -45.30 29.24
C LEU A 219 -2.00 -45.01 30.35
N VAL A 220 -3.17 -44.46 30.00
CA VAL A 220 -4.26 -44.26 30.97
C VAL A 220 -4.89 -45.60 31.37
N ALA A 221 -5.14 -46.50 30.40
CA ALA A 221 -5.74 -47.81 30.66
C ALA A 221 -4.86 -48.72 31.53
N THR A 222 -3.53 -48.58 31.44
CA THR A 222 -2.59 -49.36 32.27
C THR A 222 -2.42 -48.81 33.70
N LYS A 223 -2.93 -47.61 34.00
CA LYS A 223 -2.88 -46.99 35.34
C LYS A 223 -4.16 -47.09 36.15
N VAL A 224 -5.21 -47.75 35.67
CA VAL A 224 -6.41 -48.03 36.46
C VAL A 224 -6.14 -49.24 37.36
N PRO A 225 -6.05 -49.09 38.70
CA PRO A 225 -5.90 -50.24 39.59
C PRO A 225 -7.16 -51.13 39.53
N PRO A 226 -7.02 -52.47 39.67
CA PRO A 226 -8.16 -53.37 39.57
C PRO A 226 -9.20 -53.04 40.63
N ASN A 227 -10.47 -52.94 40.23
CA ASN A 227 -11.60 -52.78 41.15
C ASN A 227 -11.61 -53.93 42.15
N VAL A 228 -11.18 -53.66 43.38
CA VAL A 228 -11.29 -54.60 44.49
C VAL A 228 -12.77 -54.66 44.88
N PRO A 229 -13.43 -55.84 44.82
CA PRO A 229 -14.82 -55.95 45.23
C PRO A 229 -14.97 -55.61 46.72
N PRO A 230 -16.11 -55.02 47.14
CA PRO A 230 -16.29 -54.58 48.52
C PRO A 230 -16.19 -55.77 49.48
N GLN A 231 -15.23 -55.71 50.40
CA GLN A 231 -15.13 -56.66 51.50
C GLN A 231 -16.28 -56.40 52.48
N ILE A 232 -17.16 -57.39 52.62
CA ILE A 232 -18.16 -57.43 53.68
C ILE A 232 -17.41 -57.74 54.99
N VAL A 233 -17.17 -56.70 55.80
CA VAL A 233 -16.71 -56.89 57.18
C VAL A 233 -17.91 -57.34 58.00
N ALA A 234 -17.98 -58.65 58.24
CA ALA A 234 -18.92 -59.22 59.20
C ALA A 234 -18.40 -58.93 60.62
N SER A 235 -18.90 -57.88 61.24
CA SER A 235 -18.85 -57.72 62.70
C SER A 235 -19.76 -58.79 63.30
N ALA A 236 -19.17 -59.77 63.99
CA ALA A 236 -19.93 -60.73 64.78
C ALA A 236 -20.68 -59.99 65.90
N ALA A 237 -22.00 -60.19 65.94
CA ALA A 237 -22.88 -59.65 66.97
C ALA A 237 -22.61 -60.32 68.33
N ASN A 238 -22.69 -59.54 69.40
CA ASN A 238 -23.11 -60.02 70.71
C ASN A 238 -24.41 -59.30 71.10
N GLU A 239 -25.48 -60.08 71.02
CA GLU A 239 -26.70 -60.17 71.83
C GLU A 239 -27.33 -58.93 72.51
N GLN A 240 -28.65 -58.83 72.22
CA GLN A 240 -29.76 -58.24 72.99
C GLN A 240 -29.84 -56.70 72.98
N GLN A 241 -30.98 -56.06 72.67
CA GLN A 241 -32.36 -56.37 73.05
C GLN A 241 -33.38 -55.72 72.09
N GLU A 242 -34.60 -56.26 72.11
CA GLU A 242 -35.78 -56.01 71.27
C GLU A 242 -36.24 -54.54 71.19
N GLU A 243 -36.81 -54.15 70.05
CA GLU A 243 -38.16 -53.56 70.03
C GLU A 243 -38.76 -53.61 68.62
N THR A 244 -40.02 -54.04 68.57
CA THR A 244 -40.87 -54.23 67.39
C THR A 244 -41.48 -52.89 66.99
N ILE A 245 -41.37 -52.48 65.72
CA ILE A 245 -42.22 -51.41 65.16
C ILE A 245 -42.77 -51.86 63.80
N GLU A 246 -44.09 -51.67 63.65
CA GLU A 246 -44.96 -52.10 62.57
C GLU A 246 -44.61 -51.56 61.17
N ASN A 247 -44.91 -52.40 60.18
CA ASN A 247 -44.94 -52.06 58.76
C ASN A 247 -45.99 -50.99 58.46
N THR A 248 -45.55 -49.82 57.95
CA THR A 248 -46.45 -48.89 57.24
C THR A 248 -45.99 -48.76 55.78
N LYS A 249 -46.84 -49.24 54.87
CA LYS A 249 -46.64 -49.19 53.42
C LYS A 249 -47.10 -47.81 52.94
N MET A 250 -46.19 -46.93 52.52
CA MET A 250 -46.58 -45.66 51.89
C MET A 250 -47.06 -45.92 50.46
N GLU A 251 -48.32 -45.55 50.20
CA GLU A 251 -48.91 -45.51 48.88
C GLU A 251 -48.48 -44.27 48.07
N LYS A 252 -48.48 -44.47 46.76
CA LYS A 252 -48.07 -43.61 45.66
C LYS A 252 -48.90 -42.31 45.61
N PRO A 253 -48.29 -41.10 45.54
CA PRO A 253 -49.06 -39.89 45.28
C PRO A 253 -49.44 -39.80 43.80
N THR A 254 -50.76 -39.88 43.56
CA THR A 254 -51.43 -39.60 42.28
C THR A 254 -51.38 -38.10 41.99
N VAL A 255 -50.86 -37.74 40.82
CA VAL A 255 -50.86 -36.38 40.27
C VAL A 255 -52.30 -35.99 39.92
N THR A 256 -52.79 -34.88 40.48
CA THR A 256 -54.03 -34.21 40.08
C THR A 256 -53.68 -33.05 39.13
N PRO A 257 -54.40 -32.88 38.01
CA PRO A 257 -54.14 -31.79 37.06
C PRO A 257 -54.71 -30.47 37.58
N THR A 258 -53.86 -29.45 37.74
CA THR A 258 -54.30 -28.08 38.06
C THR A 258 -54.69 -27.36 36.77
N ALA A 259 -55.91 -26.83 36.78
CA ALA A 259 -56.56 -26.13 35.69
C ALA A 259 -55.84 -24.84 35.28
N THR A 260 -55.84 -24.62 33.97
CA THR A 260 -55.59 -23.38 33.25
C THR A 260 -56.42 -22.21 33.77
N ASN A 261 -55.76 -21.15 34.22
CA ASN A 261 -56.35 -19.82 34.30
C ASN A 261 -55.84 -18.98 33.12
N THR A 262 -56.64 -18.93 32.06
CA THR A 262 -56.65 -17.84 31.09
C THR A 262 -57.31 -16.62 31.75
N ALA A 263 -56.51 -15.63 32.13
CA ALA A 263 -56.98 -14.27 32.35
C ALA A 263 -56.61 -13.45 31.12
N VAL A 264 -57.60 -13.27 30.24
CA VAL A 264 -57.58 -12.27 29.17
C VAL A 264 -57.75 -10.91 29.86
N ALA A 265 -56.74 -10.05 29.79
CA ALA A 265 -56.88 -8.64 30.13
C ALA A 265 -56.96 -7.85 28.81
N ASP A 266 -58.16 -7.36 28.51
CA ASP A 266 -58.41 -6.35 27.48
C ASP A 266 -57.62 -5.08 27.81
N ILE A 267 -56.66 -4.73 26.96
CA ILE A 267 -56.04 -3.40 26.94
C ILE A 267 -56.96 -2.51 26.12
N VAL A 268 -57.81 -1.74 26.80
CA VAL A 268 -58.48 -0.58 26.20
C VAL A 268 -57.47 0.57 26.21
N SER A 269 -57.02 0.97 25.02
CA SER A 269 -56.29 2.21 24.79
C SER A 269 -57.21 3.40 25.08
N VAL A 270 -56.74 4.35 25.89
CA VAL A 270 -57.34 5.67 26.01
C VAL A 270 -56.26 6.70 25.73
N ASP A 271 -56.32 7.27 24.52
CA ASP A 271 -55.70 8.55 24.21
C ASP A 271 -56.46 9.66 24.94
N ALA A 272 -55.81 10.30 25.91
CA ALA A 272 -56.29 11.54 26.49
C ALA A 272 -55.09 12.46 26.77
N THR A 273 -54.82 13.32 25.80
CA THR A 273 -53.96 14.51 25.92
C THR A 273 -54.45 15.42 27.05
N SER A 274 -53.61 15.67 28.05
CA SER A 274 -53.87 16.70 29.07
C SER A 274 -52.95 17.89 28.82
N SER A 275 -53.55 19.04 28.54
CA SER A 275 -52.89 20.34 28.45
C SER A 275 -52.66 20.90 29.85
N PHE A 276 -51.40 21.05 30.25
CA PHE A 276 -51.05 21.80 31.46
C PHE A 276 -50.42 23.13 31.07
N SER A 277 -51.09 24.23 31.43
CA SER A 277 -50.65 25.61 31.20
C SER A 277 -49.59 26.02 32.24
N VAL A 278 -48.44 26.49 31.76
CA VAL A 278 -47.39 27.08 32.60
C VAL A 278 -47.77 28.52 32.96
N SER A 279 -47.61 28.89 34.23
CA SER A 279 -47.69 30.28 34.70
C SER A 279 -46.31 30.93 34.57
N ASN A 280 -46.23 32.09 33.91
CA ASN A 280 -45.03 32.93 33.87
C ASN A 280 -44.74 33.49 35.26
N MET A 281 -43.53 33.26 35.76
CA MET A 281 -42.92 34.10 36.78
C MET A 281 -41.66 34.74 36.19
N ASP A 282 -41.73 36.05 35.99
CA ASP A 282 -40.56 36.90 35.79
C ASP A 282 -39.76 36.96 37.11
N VAL A 283 -38.48 36.60 37.04
CA VAL A 283 -37.50 36.95 38.07
C VAL A 283 -36.32 37.60 37.34
N GLU A 284 -36.16 38.90 37.57
CA GLU A 284 -34.98 39.67 37.18
C GLU A 284 -33.74 39.09 37.88
N ILE A 285 -32.73 38.71 37.09
CA ILE A 285 -31.39 38.40 37.60
C ILE A 285 -30.45 39.52 37.14
N ALA A 286 -29.86 40.17 38.14
CA ALA A 286 -28.92 41.26 38.00
C ALA A 286 -27.58 40.81 37.41
N ASP A 287 -27.01 41.72 36.61
CA ASP A 287 -25.68 41.70 36.02
C ASP A 287 -24.56 41.55 37.07
N VAL A 288 -23.73 40.51 36.93
CA VAL A 288 -22.34 40.51 37.44
C VAL A 288 -21.45 39.83 36.39
N SER A 289 -20.66 40.66 35.72
CA SER A 289 -19.60 40.30 34.77
C SER A 289 -18.33 39.80 35.49
N VAL A 290 -17.76 38.66 35.05
CA VAL A 290 -16.34 38.30 34.76
C VAL A 290 -16.42 36.83 34.31
N GLU A 291 -16.12 36.41 33.08
CA GLU A 291 -14.78 36.02 32.61
C GLU A 291 -14.89 35.55 31.14
N SER A 292 -13.87 35.83 30.32
CA SER A 292 -13.79 35.46 28.91
C SER A 292 -13.76 33.94 28.70
N GLY A 293 -14.93 33.33 28.54
CA GLY A 293 -15.12 31.93 28.15
C GLY A 293 -16.10 31.85 26.98
N LEU A 294 -15.65 31.25 25.88
CA LEU A 294 -16.41 30.97 24.67
C LEU A 294 -17.83 30.47 24.99
N MET A 295 -18.83 31.31 24.73
CA MET A 295 -20.25 30.95 24.84
C MET A 295 -20.61 29.94 23.75
N PHE A 296 -20.86 28.69 24.14
CA PHE A 296 -21.71 27.79 23.38
C PHE A 296 -23.17 28.18 23.66
N SER A 297 -23.92 28.54 22.62
CA SER A 297 -25.36 28.76 22.72
C SER A 297 -26.08 27.45 23.08
N PRO A 298 -27.01 27.43 24.05
CA PRO A 298 -27.77 26.25 24.40
C PRO A 298 -28.99 26.16 23.49
N SER A 299 -28.86 25.44 22.39
CA SER A 299 -30.03 24.93 21.67
C SER A 299 -29.80 23.48 21.33
N MET A 300 -30.37 22.58 22.13
CA MET A 300 -31.05 21.35 21.70
C MET A 300 -31.66 20.65 22.91
N SER A 301 -33.00 20.59 22.90
CA SER A 301 -33.86 19.63 23.61
C SER A 301 -33.75 19.55 25.13
N MET A 302 -34.57 20.37 25.81
CA MET A 302 -35.03 20.13 27.17
C MET A 302 -36.00 18.92 27.19
N GLY A 303 -35.42 17.73 27.16
CA GLY A 303 -36.04 16.46 27.54
C GLY A 303 -35.08 15.78 28.50
N MET A 304 -35.23 16.06 29.79
CA MET A 304 -34.37 15.53 30.85
C MET A 304 -34.34 13.99 30.82
N PRO A 305 -33.17 13.34 30.74
CA PRO A 305 -32.98 12.08 31.44
C PRO A 305 -32.72 12.45 32.91
N THR A 306 -33.78 12.52 33.72
CA THR A 306 -33.62 12.44 35.17
C THR A 306 -33.31 10.99 35.55
N SER A 307 -32.11 10.53 35.24
CA SER A 307 -31.48 9.45 35.99
C SER A 307 -29.98 9.50 35.76
N SER A 308 -29.25 9.38 36.86
CA SER A 308 -27.80 9.15 36.93
C SER A 308 -27.36 7.79 36.31
N GLU A 309 -28.08 7.27 35.32
CA GLU A 309 -27.90 5.90 34.79
C GLU A 309 -27.84 5.80 33.26
N SER A 310 -28.22 6.82 32.48
CA SER A 310 -28.05 6.74 31.02
C SER A 310 -26.61 7.08 30.63
N LYS A 311 -25.80 6.05 30.39
CA LYS A 311 -24.45 6.17 29.80
C LYS A 311 -24.58 6.57 28.34
N MET A 312 -24.09 7.76 27.98
CA MET A 312 -24.22 8.35 26.65
C MET A 312 -22.84 8.60 26.06
N MET A 313 -22.66 8.36 24.75
CA MET A 313 -21.52 8.86 23.97
C MET A 313 -22.06 9.79 22.90
N PHE A 314 -21.68 11.07 22.93
CA PHE A 314 -22.09 12.05 21.92
C PHE A 314 -23.62 12.14 21.73
N GLY A 315 -24.36 12.11 22.83
CA GLY A 315 -25.83 12.13 22.80
C GLY A 315 -26.48 10.83 22.31
N GLN A 316 -25.70 9.77 22.07
CA GLN A 316 -26.20 8.45 21.72
C GLN A 316 -26.18 7.52 22.93
N PRO A 317 -27.26 6.78 23.22
CA PRO A 317 -27.29 5.83 24.34
C PRO A 317 -26.34 4.67 24.07
N MET A 318 -25.55 4.34 25.08
CA MET A 318 -24.65 3.19 25.09
C MET A 318 -25.20 2.12 26.02
N GLU A 319 -25.38 0.92 25.49
CA GLU A 319 -25.74 -0.26 26.29
C GLU A 319 -24.48 -0.99 26.76
N GLY A 320 -24.36 -1.18 28.08
CA GLY A 320 -23.22 -1.78 28.76
C GLY A 320 -22.91 -1.07 30.09
N ASN A 321 -22.45 -1.81 31.10
CA ASN A 321 -22.03 -1.26 32.38
C ASN A 321 -20.55 -0.87 32.39
N VAL A 322 -19.68 -1.57 31.66
CA VAL A 322 -18.24 -1.32 31.64
C VAL A 322 -17.79 -1.22 30.19
N LEU A 323 -17.48 0.02 29.77
CA LEU A 323 -17.05 0.33 28.42
C LEU A 323 -15.54 0.12 28.28
N GLY A 324 -15.13 -0.72 27.34
CA GLY A 324 -13.77 -0.73 26.81
C GLY A 324 -13.66 0.23 25.64
N VAL A 325 -12.57 0.99 25.56
CA VAL A 325 -12.38 1.99 24.52
C VAL A 325 -11.10 1.69 23.74
N ILE A 326 -11.18 1.64 22.41
CA ILE A 326 -10.04 1.57 21.51
C ILE A 326 -10.00 2.87 20.69
N LEU A 327 -8.89 3.58 20.78
CA LEU A 327 -8.66 4.82 20.04
C LEU A 327 -7.51 4.65 19.06
N ASP A 328 -7.78 4.92 17.79
CA ASP A 328 -6.76 5.02 16.76
C ASP A 328 -5.92 6.28 16.95
N VAL A 329 -4.63 6.11 17.18
CA VAL A 329 -3.64 7.18 17.33
C VAL A 329 -2.72 7.21 16.12
N SER A 330 -3.34 7.57 15.00
CA SER A 330 -2.69 7.90 13.75
C SER A 330 -2.77 9.41 13.49
N GLY A 331 -2.06 9.87 12.46
CA GLY A 331 -2.03 11.29 12.15
C GLY A 331 -3.35 11.88 11.70
N SER A 332 -4.12 11.11 10.93
CA SER A 332 -5.49 11.45 10.49
C SER A 332 -6.46 11.58 11.66
N MET A 333 -6.17 10.91 12.78
CA MET A 333 -7.05 10.89 13.96
C MET A 333 -6.70 11.95 15.01
N ALA A 334 -5.49 12.51 14.95
CA ALA A 334 -4.94 13.37 15.99
C ALA A 334 -5.77 14.63 16.29
N GLU A 335 -6.47 15.19 15.29
CA GLU A 335 -7.35 16.36 15.51
C GLU A 335 -8.64 16.01 16.30
N TYR A 336 -9.11 14.76 16.18
CA TYR A 336 -10.37 14.29 16.76
C TYR A 336 -10.21 13.73 18.17
N LEU A 337 -9.08 13.09 18.44
CA LEU A 337 -8.81 12.37 19.69
C LEU A 337 -9.12 13.20 20.95
N PRO A 338 -8.75 14.49 21.07
CA PRO A 338 -9.04 15.22 22.29
C PRO A 338 -10.54 15.43 22.56
N ALA A 339 -11.38 15.48 21.53
CA ALA A 339 -12.83 15.58 21.71
C ALA A 339 -13.41 14.24 22.21
N VAL A 340 -12.96 13.13 21.63
CA VAL A 340 -13.40 11.78 22.00
C VAL A 340 -12.97 11.43 23.43
N VAL A 341 -11.71 11.67 23.78
CA VAL A 341 -11.19 11.44 25.13
C VAL A 341 -12.03 12.20 26.17
N ARG A 342 -12.35 13.48 25.91
CA ARG A 342 -13.18 14.28 26.83
C ARG A 342 -14.58 13.72 27.01
N GLU A 343 -15.20 13.26 25.93
CA GLU A 343 -16.53 12.64 25.99
C GLU A 343 -16.49 11.33 26.80
N VAL A 344 -15.42 10.54 26.62
CA VAL A 344 -15.18 9.35 27.44
C VAL A 344 -14.93 9.74 28.90
N ASP A 345 -14.11 10.74 29.20
CA ASP A 345 -13.86 11.20 30.59
C ASP A 345 -15.13 11.71 31.28
N LYS A 346 -16.01 12.37 30.51
CA LYS A 346 -17.27 12.92 31.01
C LYS A 346 -18.27 11.82 31.36
N ASN A 347 -18.42 10.80 30.51
CA ASN A 347 -19.50 9.81 30.64
C ASN A 347 -19.02 8.43 31.13
N PHE A 348 -17.73 8.11 30.98
CA PHE A 348 -17.09 6.82 31.26
C PHE A 348 -15.68 7.00 31.85
N LYS A 349 -15.59 7.76 32.94
CA LYS A 349 -14.31 8.11 33.60
C LYS A 349 -13.42 6.90 33.92
N ASP A 350 -14.02 5.77 34.29
CA ASP A 350 -13.29 4.56 34.69
C ASP A 350 -13.01 3.60 33.53
N ALA A 351 -13.46 3.90 32.31
CA ALA A 351 -13.28 3.04 31.15
C ALA A 351 -11.79 2.84 30.83
N PRO A 352 -11.32 1.58 30.67
CA PRO A 352 -9.99 1.32 30.14
C PRO A 352 -9.90 1.78 28.68
N VAL A 353 -8.93 2.65 28.40
CA VAL A 353 -8.66 3.19 27.07
C VAL A 353 -7.38 2.59 26.52
N VAL A 354 -7.46 1.92 25.37
CA VAL A 354 -6.30 1.40 24.65
C VAL A 354 -6.02 2.23 23.41
N TYR A 355 -4.84 2.85 23.38
CA TYR A 355 -4.35 3.59 22.23
C TYR A 355 -3.63 2.65 21.25
N VAL A 356 -4.17 2.58 20.03
CA VAL A 356 -3.69 1.71 18.96
C VAL A 356 -3.06 2.57 17.87
N ARG A 357 -1.83 2.27 17.46
CA ARG A 357 -1.23 2.91 16.28
C ARG A 357 -1.64 2.14 15.03
N ASN A 358 -2.56 2.72 14.26
CA ASN A 358 -3.17 2.18 13.05
C ASN A 358 -4.14 1.02 13.34
N MET A 359 -5.33 1.10 12.75
CA MET A 359 -6.45 0.19 12.95
C MET A 359 -6.45 -0.96 11.95
N LEU A 360 -5.30 -1.61 11.80
CA LEU A 360 -5.17 -2.78 10.94
C LEU A 360 -5.81 -4.01 11.62
N VAL A 361 -6.68 -4.73 10.90
CA VAL A 361 -7.28 -6.00 11.35
C VAL A 361 -6.82 -7.10 10.41
N ARG A 362 -5.97 -8.01 10.89
CA ARG A 362 -5.47 -9.16 10.12
C ARG A 362 -5.02 -10.28 11.04
N ALA A 363 -4.79 -11.48 10.50
CA ALA A 363 -4.25 -12.59 11.26
C ALA A 363 -2.82 -12.26 11.74
N GLY A 364 -2.57 -12.42 13.04
CA GLY A 364 -1.24 -12.26 13.63
C GLY A 364 -0.29 -13.37 13.17
N LYS A 365 1.00 -13.06 13.04
CA LYS A 365 2.05 -14.08 12.93
C LYS A 365 2.58 -14.40 14.34
N GLU A 366 3.03 -15.63 14.58
CA GLU A 366 3.63 -16.03 15.88
C GLU A 366 4.83 -15.16 16.31
N SER A 367 5.46 -14.43 15.38
CA SER A 367 6.55 -13.49 15.66
C SER A 367 6.11 -12.07 16.05
N ASP A 368 4.80 -11.79 16.04
CA ASP A 368 4.25 -10.51 16.45
C ASP A 368 4.21 -10.46 17.99
N ASN A 369 5.33 -10.08 18.62
CA ASN A 369 5.41 -9.75 20.04
C ASN A 369 4.70 -8.40 20.30
N GLU A 370 3.38 -8.39 20.15
CA GLU A 370 2.52 -7.27 20.48
C GLU A 370 2.10 -7.32 21.95
N GLU A 371 2.16 -6.19 22.64
CA GLU A 371 1.85 -6.09 24.06
C GLU A 371 1.01 -4.83 24.32
N ILE A 372 0.01 -4.94 25.19
CA ILE A 372 -0.74 -3.79 25.70
C ILE A 372 -0.16 -3.42 27.07
N ARG A 373 0.41 -2.22 27.17
CA ARG A 373 1.07 -1.73 28.39
C ARG A 373 0.32 -0.58 29.02
N LEU A 374 0.30 -0.53 30.35
CA LEU A 374 -0.16 0.64 31.10
C LEU A 374 0.72 1.85 30.78
N ILE A 375 0.11 3.01 30.55
CA ILE A 375 0.83 4.27 30.39
C ILE A 375 1.23 4.81 31.76
N ILE A 376 2.55 4.96 31.97
CA ILE A 376 3.12 5.56 33.18
C ILE A 376 3.50 7.01 32.83
N PRO A 377 2.97 8.04 33.53
CA PRO A 377 3.18 9.44 33.18
C PRO A 377 4.66 9.86 33.04
N GLU A 378 5.53 9.33 33.90
CA GLU A 378 6.97 9.60 33.91
C GLU A 378 7.70 9.00 32.69
N GLU A 379 7.10 8.00 32.04
CA GLU A 379 7.62 7.38 30.83
C GLU A 379 7.17 8.10 29.55
N VAL A 380 6.21 9.03 29.64
CA VAL A 380 5.71 9.82 28.50
C VAL A 380 6.70 10.94 28.15
N LYS A 381 7.81 10.52 27.53
CA LYS A 381 8.91 11.35 27.01
C LYS A 381 9.35 10.82 25.65
N PRO A 382 9.97 11.63 24.77
CA PRO A 382 10.34 11.16 23.42
C PRO A 382 11.48 10.12 23.42
N TYR A 383 12.38 10.18 24.39
CA TYR A 383 13.54 9.30 24.47
C TYR A 383 13.77 8.81 25.91
N TYR A 384 14.29 7.59 26.02
CA TYR A 384 14.87 7.00 27.21
C TYR A 384 16.39 7.16 27.15
N GLU A 385 17.01 7.52 28.26
CA GLU A 385 18.46 7.65 28.37
C GLU A 385 18.98 6.44 29.12
N PHE A 386 19.93 5.72 28.52
CA PHE A 386 20.61 4.56 29.10
C PHE A 386 22.10 4.90 29.23
N GLU A 387 22.69 4.61 30.40
CA GLU A 387 24.07 5.00 30.73
C GLU A 387 25.09 4.46 29.71
N ASP A 388 24.90 3.23 29.21
CA ASP A 388 25.86 2.56 28.32
C ASP A 388 25.46 2.55 26.82
N GLN A 389 24.22 2.92 26.49
CA GLN A 389 23.66 2.78 25.13
C GLN A 389 23.13 4.08 24.52
N GLY A 390 23.23 5.18 25.26
CA GLY A 390 22.79 6.51 24.80
C GLY A 390 21.27 6.67 24.82
N ARG A 391 20.74 7.42 23.84
CA ARG A 391 19.31 7.74 23.76
C ARG A 391 18.57 6.76 22.88
N THR A 392 17.58 6.10 23.45
CA THR A 392 16.66 5.19 22.74
C THR A 392 15.29 5.83 22.64
N ARG A 393 14.63 5.73 21.48
CA ARG A 393 13.27 6.27 21.31
C ARG A 393 12.27 5.53 22.22
N SER A 394 11.35 6.25 22.84
CA SER A 394 10.31 5.64 23.69
C SER A 394 9.13 5.10 22.84
N PRO A 395 8.18 4.33 23.42
CA PRO A 395 6.90 4.04 22.77
C PRO A 395 6.10 5.28 22.37
N PHE A 396 6.35 6.41 23.04
CA PHE A 396 5.64 7.68 22.87
C PHE A 396 6.32 8.63 21.90
N TRP A 397 7.48 8.26 21.33
CA TRP A 397 8.27 9.11 20.43
C TRP A 397 7.45 9.74 19.29
N PHE A 398 6.43 9.02 18.81
CA PHE A 398 5.52 9.46 17.76
C PHE A 398 4.70 10.71 18.14
N LEU A 399 4.44 10.95 19.43
CA LEU A 399 3.75 12.16 19.89
C LEU A 399 4.56 13.43 19.56
N TRP A 400 5.89 13.35 19.51
CA TRP A 400 6.74 14.51 19.20
C TRP A 400 7.24 14.56 17.76
N ASN A 401 7.23 13.44 17.05
CA ASN A 401 7.88 13.34 15.74
C ASN A 401 6.93 12.97 14.60
N ASP A 402 5.83 12.27 14.90
CA ASP A 402 4.88 11.84 13.89
C ASP A 402 3.64 12.72 13.82
N LEU A 403 3.01 12.99 14.97
CA LEU A 403 1.74 13.72 15.05
C LEU A 403 1.84 15.22 14.73
N PRO A 404 2.87 15.97 15.17
CA PRO A 404 2.99 17.40 14.85
C PRO A 404 2.99 17.70 13.36
N ARG A 405 3.45 16.74 12.56
CA ARG A 405 3.48 16.88 11.10
C ARG A 405 2.13 16.70 10.43
N LYS A 406 1.11 16.30 11.18
CA LYS A 406 -0.19 15.82 10.67
C LYS A 406 -1.37 16.50 11.33
N ALA A 407 -1.17 17.04 12.53
CA ALA A 407 -2.14 17.85 13.24
C ALA A 407 -1.43 19.02 13.93
N PRO A 408 -2.10 20.18 14.07
CA PRO A 408 -1.53 21.34 14.74
C PRO A 408 -1.00 21.01 16.15
N GLN A 409 0.15 21.58 16.51
CA GLN A 409 0.88 21.26 17.75
C GLN A 409 0.00 21.30 19.01
N ARG A 410 -0.92 22.25 19.12
CA ARG A 410 -1.85 22.40 20.26
C ARG A 410 -2.69 21.14 20.57
N TYR A 411 -3.05 20.36 19.55
CA TYR A 411 -3.84 19.13 19.75
C TYR A 411 -2.96 18.00 20.24
N VAL A 412 -1.74 17.94 19.70
CA VAL A 412 -0.70 17.00 20.12
C VAL A 412 -0.31 17.25 21.57
N ASP A 413 -0.12 18.50 21.98
CA ASP A 413 0.19 18.87 23.37
C ASP A 413 -0.92 18.44 24.33
N ARG A 414 -2.19 18.63 23.95
CA ARG A 414 -3.34 18.18 24.75
C ARG A 414 -3.42 16.66 24.85
N LEU A 415 -3.07 15.94 23.78
CA LEU A 415 -2.97 14.48 23.80
C LEU A 415 -1.84 14.03 24.74
N ILE A 416 -0.67 14.67 24.69
CA ILE A 416 0.45 14.42 25.62
C ILE A 416 0.02 14.66 27.07
N GLU A 417 -0.72 15.74 27.34
CA GLU A 417 -1.27 16.03 28.67
C GLU A 417 -2.24 14.94 29.13
N THR A 418 -3.12 14.47 28.23
CA THR A 418 -4.05 13.36 28.51
C THR A 418 -3.29 12.10 28.92
N TYR A 419 -2.25 11.74 28.17
CA TYR A 419 -1.41 10.57 28.46
C TYR A 419 -0.76 10.63 29.85
N LYS A 420 -0.51 11.84 30.37
CA LYS A 420 0.13 12.05 31.67
C LYS A 420 -0.86 12.12 32.83
N THR A 421 -2.12 12.48 32.58
CA THR A 421 -3.06 12.82 33.66
C THR A 421 -4.17 11.80 33.87
N ARG A 422 -4.63 11.12 32.81
CA ARG A 422 -5.80 10.24 32.91
C ARG A 422 -5.40 8.83 33.41
N PRO A 423 -6.13 8.23 34.36
CA PRO A 423 -5.89 6.85 34.80
C PRO A 423 -6.44 5.80 33.82
N ASN A 424 -6.10 4.53 34.00
CA ASN A 424 -6.59 3.39 33.21
C ASN A 424 -6.37 3.53 31.69
N GLN A 425 -5.22 4.10 31.31
CA GLN A 425 -4.83 4.25 29.93
C GLN A 425 -3.74 3.26 29.56
N PHE A 426 -3.87 2.67 28.39
CA PHE A 426 -2.97 1.65 27.88
C PHE A 426 -2.54 2.02 26.46
N ILE A 427 -1.35 1.59 26.07
CA ILE A 427 -0.84 1.74 24.72
C ILE A 427 -0.41 0.38 24.19
N SER A 428 -0.74 0.14 22.94
CA SER A 428 -0.19 -0.99 22.20
C SER A 428 1.27 -0.73 21.83
N VAL A 429 2.15 -1.70 22.11
CA VAL A 429 3.57 -1.69 21.74
C VAL A 429 3.91 -2.98 20.99
N GLY A 430 4.87 -2.94 20.06
CA GLY A 430 5.26 -4.11 19.27
C GLY A 430 6.68 -3.98 18.73
N SER A 431 7.29 -5.11 18.33
CA SER A 431 8.71 -5.25 17.95
C SER A 431 9.13 -4.52 16.68
N ASP A 432 8.19 -4.21 15.77
CA ASP A 432 8.47 -3.55 14.51
C ASP A 432 7.75 -2.21 14.39
N TRP A 433 8.45 -1.22 13.82
CA TRP A 433 7.90 0.07 13.41
C TRP A 433 6.75 -0.08 12.40
N GLY A 434 6.70 -1.19 11.68
CA GLY A 434 5.68 -1.47 10.68
C GLY A 434 4.39 -2.00 11.30
N HIS A 435 3.55 -1.11 11.85
CA HIS A 435 2.08 -1.16 11.84
C HIS A 435 1.46 -2.55 11.56
N ARG A 436 1.50 -3.47 12.54
CA ARG A 436 0.82 -4.77 12.51
C ARG A 436 -0.40 -4.72 13.44
N GLY A 437 -1.38 -5.60 13.22
CA GLY A 437 -2.79 -5.41 13.58
C GLY A 437 -3.15 -5.44 15.06
N ARG A 438 -2.90 -4.32 15.75
CA ARG A 438 -3.01 -4.20 17.22
C ARG A 438 -4.42 -4.19 17.77
N VAL A 439 -5.43 -4.16 16.90
CA VAL A 439 -6.84 -4.09 17.30
C VAL A 439 -7.28 -5.39 17.94
N VAL A 440 -6.87 -6.54 17.40
CA VAL A 440 -7.25 -7.86 17.92
C VAL A 440 -6.72 -8.06 19.34
N GLU A 441 -5.46 -7.65 19.58
CA GLU A 441 -4.84 -7.71 20.91
C GLU A 441 -5.42 -6.70 21.89
N ALA A 442 -5.70 -5.47 21.44
CA ALA A 442 -6.42 -4.49 22.25
C ALA A 442 -7.79 -5.01 22.69
N VAL A 443 -8.52 -5.69 21.79
CA VAL A 443 -9.79 -6.34 22.13
C VAL A 443 -9.55 -7.46 23.15
N SER A 444 -8.63 -8.39 22.90
CA SER A 444 -8.34 -9.49 23.82
C SER A 444 -8.02 -8.98 25.23
N PHE A 445 -7.15 -7.96 25.34
CA PHE A 445 -6.82 -7.30 26.60
C PHE A 445 -8.05 -6.68 27.28
N LEU A 446 -8.88 -5.95 26.54
CA LEU A 446 -10.08 -5.31 27.11
C LEU A 446 -11.09 -6.35 27.63
N LEU A 447 -11.20 -7.51 26.97
CA LEU A 447 -12.05 -8.61 27.45
C LEU A 447 -11.55 -9.18 28.78
N GLU A 448 -10.23 -9.23 29.00
CA GLU A 448 -9.66 -9.61 30.30
C GLU A 448 -9.98 -8.60 31.40
N GLN A 449 -10.13 -7.31 31.04
CA GLN A 449 -10.61 -6.25 31.94
C GLN A 449 -12.12 -6.35 32.25
N LYS A 450 -12.81 -7.39 31.76
CA LYS A 450 -14.24 -7.66 32.01
C LYS A 450 -15.15 -6.54 31.53
N VAL A 451 -14.81 -5.90 30.41
CA VAL A 451 -15.72 -4.99 29.71
C VAL A 451 -16.94 -5.75 29.20
N ASP A 452 -18.09 -5.09 29.12
CA ASP A 452 -19.33 -5.66 28.56
C ASP A 452 -19.80 -4.93 27.28
N SER A 453 -19.12 -3.84 26.94
CA SER A 453 -19.29 -3.08 25.71
C SER A 453 -17.94 -2.57 25.22
N LEU A 454 -17.81 -2.42 23.91
CA LEU A 454 -16.60 -1.96 23.26
C LEU A 454 -16.94 -0.76 22.37
N TYR A 455 -16.16 0.31 22.47
CA TYR A 455 -16.24 1.45 21.58
C TYR A 455 -14.91 1.61 20.82
N ILE A 456 -14.98 1.64 19.50
CA ILE A 456 -13.83 1.77 18.61
C ILE A 456 -13.98 3.05 17.78
N PHE A 457 -12.99 3.92 17.87
CA PHE A 457 -12.93 5.19 17.14
C PHE A 457 -11.74 5.24 16.19
N SER A 458 -12.00 5.43 14.89
CA SER A 458 -10.99 5.46 13.81
C SER A 458 -11.57 6.14 12.57
N ASP A 459 -10.74 6.36 11.55
CA ASP A 459 -11.16 6.70 10.20
C ASP A 459 -11.53 5.45 9.38
N PHE A 460 -11.14 4.25 9.84
CA PHE A 460 -11.33 2.97 9.16
C PHE A 460 -10.77 2.96 7.73
N GLU A 461 -9.64 3.61 7.51
CA GLU A 461 -8.92 3.55 6.23
C GLU A 461 -7.89 2.42 6.20
N ASP A 462 -7.44 1.96 7.37
CA ASP A 462 -6.51 0.85 7.48
C ASP A 462 -7.17 -0.48 7.10
N PHE A 463 -6.38 -1.37 6.49
CA PHE A 463 -6.87 -2.64 5.96
C PHE A 463 -7.53 -3.53 7.04
N VAL A 464 -8.69 -4.08 6.67
CA VAL A 464 -9.45 -5.04 7.47
C VAL A 464 -9.63 -6.32 6.67
N ASP A 465 -9.00 -7.39 7.14
CA ASP A 465 -9.24 -8.75 6.67
C ASP A 465 -10.66 -9.19 7.08
N GLU A 466 -11.49 -9.50 6.10
CA GLU A 466 -12.90 -9.84 6.29
C GLU A 466 -13.08 -11.10 7.14
N ASP A 467 -12.23 -12.12 6.97
CA ASP A 467 -12.33 -13.38 7.70
C ASP A 467 -11.94 -13.20 9.17
N VAL A 468 -10.88 -12.40 9.41
CA VAL A 468 -10.44 -12.06 10.77
C VAL A 468 -11.47 -11.19 11.47
N ALA A 469 -12.07 -10.21 10.78
CA ALA A 469 -13.17 -9.42 11.31
C ALA A 469 -14.40 -10.30 11.61
N ALA A 470 -14.69 -11.29 10.76
CA ALA A 470 -15.79 -12.22 10.97
C ALA A 470 -15.58 -13.13 12.19
N ASP A 471 -14.36 -13.61 12.42
CA ASP A 471 -13.99 -14.37 13.62
C ASP A 471 -14.07 -13.49 14.88
N LEU A 472 -13.48 -12.30 14.84
CA LEU A 472 -13.54 -11.31 15.93
C LEU A 472 -14.97 -11.01 16.35
N GLY A 473 -15.85 -10.71 15.38
CA GLY A 473 -17.27 -10.48 15.66
C GLY A 473 -18.00 -11.69 16.23
N SER A 474 -17.63 -12.90 15.80
CA SER A 474 -18.20 -14.15 16.34
C SER A 474 -17.75 -14.39 17.78
N ARG A 475 -16.48 -14.11 18.10
CA ARG A 475 -15.91 -14.19 19.44
C ARG A 475 -16.59 -13.21 20.40
N LEU A 476 -16.70 -11.95 20.00
CA LEU A 476 -17.37 -10.90 20.78
C LEU A 476 -18.86 -11.19 20.97
N GLY A 477 -19.56 -11.65 19.93
CA GLY A 477 -20.97 -12.02 20.01
C GLY A 477 -21.23 -13.17 20.98
N ARG A 478 -20.37 -14.21 20.99
CA ARG A 478 -20.45 -15.31 21.97
C ARG A 478 -20.29 -14.84 23.42
N GLN A 479 -19.43 -13.84 23.63
CA GLN A 479 -19.20 -13.22 24.94
C GLN A 479 -20.21 -12.12 25.27
N LYS A 480 -21.17 -11.84 24.37
CA LYS A 480 -22.22 -10.81 24.51
C LYS A 480 -21.66 -9.40 24.70
N ILE A 481 -20.51 -9.12 24.09
CA ILE A 481 -19.87 -7.81 24.13
C ILE A 481 -20.45 -6.98 23.01
N ARG A 482 -21.12 -5.87 23.32
CA ARG A 482 -21.71 -4.98 22.31
C ARG A 482 -20.67 -4.02 21.75
N THR A 483 -20.49 -4.01 20.42
CA THR A 483 -19.45 -3.19 19.79
C THR A 483 -20.01 -2.00 19.03
N TYR A 484 -19.56 -0.80 19.40
CA TYR A 484 -19.88 0.46 18.77
C TYR A 484 -18.70 0.92 17.93
N LEU A 485 -18.95 1.22 16.66
CA LEU A 485 -17.93 1.71 15.72
C LEU A 485 -18.27 3.15 15.37
N GLN A 486 -17.36 4.08 15.64
CA GLN A 486 -17.58 5.49 15.28
C GLN A 486 -16.50 5.96 14.29
N PRO A 487 -16.88 6.27 13.03
CA PRO A 487 -15.95 6.85 12.08
C PRO A 487 -15.69 8.34 12.37
N ALA A 488 -14.52 8.85 12.00
CA ALA A 488 -14.23 10.28 12.08
C ALA A 488 -15.06 11.10 11.06
N GLU A 489 -14.92 10.79 9.77
CA GLU A 489 -15.53 11.56 8.66
C GLU A 489 -16.45 10.73 7.77
N LYS A 490 -15.89 9.80 6.99
CA LYS A 490 -16.54 9.12 5.86
C LYS A 490 -16.81 7.65 6.11
N THR A 491 -17.69 7.08 5.29
CA THR A 491 -17.88 5.63 5.18
C THR A 491 -16.78 5.07 4.27
N THR A 492 -16.11 4.02 4.72
CA THR A 492 -15.09 3.29 3.96
C THR A 492 -15.54 1.84 3.76
N GLU A 493 -14.93 1.12 2.79
CA GLU A 493 -15.18 -0.32 2.61
C GLU A 493 -14.85 -1.10 3.88
N PHE A 494 -13.76 -0.75 4.56
CA PHE A 494 -13.35 -1.41 5.80
C PHE A 494 -14.27 -1.11 6.98
N LEU A 495 -14.85 0.10 7.07
CA LEU A 495 -15.91 0.40 8.03
C LEU A 495 -17.13 -0.48 7.76
N ASP A 496 -17.47 -0.67 6.48
CA ASP A 496 -18.57 -1.52 6.04
C ASP A 496 -18.35 -2.99 6.47
N VAL A 497 -17.14 -3.50 6.29
CA VAL A 497 -16.72 -4.83 6.76
C VAL A 497 -16.82 -4.93 8.28
N MET A 498 -16.23 -3.98 9.01
CA MET A 498 -16.28 -3.97 10.49
C MET A 498 -17.72 -3.88 11.00
N THR A 499 -18.58 -3.09 10.35
CA THR A 499 -19.99 -2.96 10.74
C THR A 499 -20.75 -4.26 10.51
N LYS A 500 -20.63 -4.84 9.31
CA LYS A 500 -21.33 -6.09 8.94
C LYS A 500 -20.82 -7.29 9.74
N LYS A 501 -19.51 -7.40 9.94
CA LYS A 501 -18.87 -8.60 10.52
C LYS A 501 -18.67 -8.51 12.02
N VAL A 502 -18.54 -7.31 12.61
CA VAL A 502 -18.31 -7.11 14.05
C VAL A 502 -19.52 -6.48 14.74
N ALA A 503 -19.89 -5.24 14.40
CA ALA A 503 -20.93 -4.50 15.14
C ALA A 503 -22.30 -5.20 15.07
N ASN A 504 -22.74 -5.61 13.87
CA ASN A 504 -24.04 -6.27 13.69
C ASN A 504 -24.08 -7.66 14.37
N LYS A 505 -22.97 -8.39 14.41
CA LYS A 505 -22.88 -9.68 15.10
C LYS A 505 -22.92 -9.57 16.62
N THR A 506 -22.60 -8.39 17.16
CA THR A 506 -22.47 -8.12 18.59
C THR A 506 -23.70 -7.42 19.18
N LEU A 507 -24.77 -7.23 18.39
CA LEU A 507 -25.92 -6.37 18.76
C LEU A 507 -25.50 -4.93 19.09
N GLY A 508 -24.32 -4.52 18.61
CA GLY A 508 -23.87 -3.15 18.62
C GLY A 508 -24.34 -2.42 17.36
N ARG A 509 -23.67 -1.30 17.02
CA ARG A 509 -24.00 -0.52 15.82
C ARG A 509 -22.85 0.39 15.39
N GLN A 510 -22.90 0.80 14.14
CA GLN A 510 -22.16 1.97 13.69
C GLN A 510 -22.82 3.24 14.25
N MET A 511 -22.03 4.11 14.88
CA MET A 511 -22.43 5.44 15.31
C MET A 511 -22.29 6.45 14.18
N PRO A 512 -23.03 7.59 14.21
CA PRO A 512 -22.82 8.66 13.25
C PRO A 512 -21.38 9.16 13.28
N SER A 513 -20.87 9.64 12.14
CA SER A 513 -19.50 10.13 12.09
C SER A 513 -19.30 11.29 13.05
N LEU A 514 -18.13 11.36 13.67
CA LEU A 514 -17.85 12.40 14.66
C LEU A 514 -18.00 13.80 14.04
N VAL A 515 -17.58 13.98 12.78
CA VAL A 515 -17.80 15.22 12.04
C VAL A 515 -19.28 15.53 11.87
N SER A 516 -20.13 14.56 11.52
CA SER A 516 -21.58 14.80 11.37
C SER A 516 -22.23 15.27 12.68
N ILE A 517 -21.79 14.72 13.81
CA ILE A 517 -22.33 15.06 15.14
C ILE A 517 -21.94 16.49 15.51
N LEU A 518 -20.69 16.85 15.25
CA LEU A 518 -20.14 18.12 15.70
C LEU A 518 -20.49 19.29 14.76
N SER A 519 -20.92 19.00 13.52
CA SER A 519 -21.27 20.02 12.51
C SER A 519 -22.73 20.49 12.54
N GLY A 520 -23.65 19.72 13.16
CA GLY A 520 -25.08 20.02 13.09
C GLY A 520 -25.70 19.77 11.69
N PRO A 521 -27.01 20.06 11.49
CA PRO A 521 -27.79 19.60 10.33
C PRO A 521 -27.61 20.40 9.02
N THR A 522 -26.58 21.22 8.87
CA THR A 522 -26.35 22.00 7.63
C THR A 522 -25.23 21.37 6.80
N GLU A 523 -25.58 20.89 5.60
CA GLU A 523 -24.71 20.12 4.69
C GLU A 523 -23.67 20.95 3.90
N ASP A 524 -23.50 22.25 4.16
CA ASP A 524 -22.62 23.09 3.35
C ASP A 524 -21.22 23.28 3.96
N LYS A 525 -20.22 22.78 3.23
CA LYS A 525 -18.74 22.89 3.37
C LYS A 525 -18.11 22.12 4.54
N LEU A 526 -17.73 20.87 4.22
CA LEU A 526 -16.87 19.99 5.01
C LEU A 526 -15.44 20.54 5.13
N THR A 527 -14.95 20.71 6.36
CA THR A 527 -13.64 20.21 6.82
C THR A 527 -13.36 20.67 8.26
N SER A 528 -13.06 19.69 9.15
CA SER A 528 -12.54 19.88 10.50
C SER A 528 -13.48 20.54 11.53
N LEU A 529 -13.24 20.23 12.80
CA LEU A 529 -13.95 20.69 14.00
C LEU A 529 -13.74 22.17 14.35
N MET A 530 -13.46 22.99 13.35
CA MET A 530 -13.14 24.40 13.52
C MET A 530 -14.35 25.29 13.23
N PRO A 531 -14.42 26.51 13.82
CA PRO A 531 -15.25 27.59 13.27
C PRO A 531 -14.98 27.74 11.77
N PRO A 532 -15.92 28.32 10.99
CA PRO A 532 -15.82 28.39 9.54
C PRO A 532 -14.41 28.78 9.16
N ARG A 533 -13.73 27.88 8.45
CA ARG A 533 -12.50 28.23 7.75
C ARG A 533 -12.85 29.50 6.98
N ASP A 534 -12.17 30.61 7.25
CA ASP A 534 -11.93 31.55 6.16
C ASP A 534 -11.46 30.65 5.02
N GLU A 535 -12.21 30.61 3.91
CA GLU A 535 -11.88 29.75 2.77
C GLU A 535 -10.37 29.76 2.61
N PRO A 536 -9.70 28.59 2.53
CA PRO A 536 -8.24 28.57 2.45
C PRO A 536 -7.89 29.60 1.40
N THR A 537 -7.34 30.73 1.86
CA THR A 537 -7.02 31.84 0.97
C THR A 537 -6.15 31.17 -0.05
N ALA A 538 -6.65 31.05 -1.30
CA ALA A 538 -5.92 30.42 -2.38
C ALA A 538 -4.50 30.90 -2.21
N VAL A 539 -3.57 29.98 -1.92
CA VAL A 539 -2.18 30.32 -1.57
C VAL A 539 -1.81 31.35 -2.63
N SER A 540 -1.67 32.62 -2.23
CA SER A 540 -1.55 33.67 -3.23
C SER A 540 -0.39 33.23 -4.10
N ASN A 541 -0.50 33.25 -5.43
CA ASN A 541 0.57 32.79 -6.32
C ASN A 541 1.94 33.42 -5.96
N ASP A 542 1.93 34.51 -5.19
CA ASP A 542 3.09 35.20 -4.61
C ASP A 542 3.82 34.44 -3.46
N MET A 543 3.25 33.40 -2.85
CA MET A 543 3.82 32.70 -1.68
C MET A 543 4.73 31.51 -2.04
N VAL A 544 4.59 30.94 -3.24
CA VAL A 544 5.34 29.73 -3.65
C VAL A 544 6.07 30.01 -4.94
N THR A 545 7.40 29.83 -4.93
CA THR A 545 8.23 29.90 -6.14
C THR A 545 8.77 28.51 -6.42
N TYR A 546 8.05 27.74 -7.23
CA TYR A 546 8.45 26.36 -7.55
C TYR A 546 9.81 26.31 -8.23
N ALA A 547 10.59 25.31 -7.84
CA ALA A 547 11.92 25.06 -8.38
C ALA A 547 12.79 26.32 -8.37
N LYS A 548 12.76 27.06 -7.26
CA LYS A 548 13.50 28.31 -7.09
C LYS A 548 14.98 28.11 -7.45
N PRO A 549 15.49 28.76 -8.52
CA PRO A 549 16.85 28.55 -8.98
C PRO A 549 17.91 28.99 -7.97
N ARG A 550 19.00 28.22 -7.84
CA ARG A 550 20.10 28.49 -6.92
C ARG A 550 21.45 28.36 -7.61
N PRO A 551 22.41 29.27 -7.34
CA PRO A 551 23.75 29.19 -7.95
C PRO A 551 24.59 28.04 -7.35
N GLU A 552 24.31 27.63 -6.12
CA GLU A 552 25.07 26.60 -5.40
C GLU A 552 24.20 25.37 -5.13
N ALA A 553 24.76 24.18 -5.39
CA ALA A 553 24.10 22.90 -5.14
C ALA A 553 23.74 22.72 -3.66
N VAL A 554 24.71 23.00 -2.78
CA VAL A 554 24.59 22.86 -1.33
C VAL A 554 24.36 24.23 -0.70
N SER A 555 23.23 24.41 -0.01
CA SER A 555 22.90 25.65 0.72
C SER A 555 23.28 25.54 2.21
N THR A 556 23.51 26.68 2.87
CA THR A 556 23.77 26.74 4.31
C THR A 556 22.52 26.57 5.17
N GLY A 557 21.32 26.69 4.58
CA GLY A 557 20.04 26.52 5.27
C GLY A 557 19.96 25.23 6.09
N TRP A 558 19.31 25.27 7.24
CA TRP A 558 19.18 24.10 8.12
C TRP A 558 18.32 22.99 7.50
N TYR A 559 17.44 23.36 6.56
CA TYR A 559 16.61 22.42 5.80
C TYR A 559 17.32 21.86 4.55
N ALA A 560 18.51 22.36 4.21
CA ALA A 560 19.30 21.85 3.11
C ALA A 560 20.00 20.53 3.48
N GLU A 561 19.96 19.55 2.58
CA GLU A 561 20.78 18.34 2.69
C GLU A 561 22.24 18.68 2.36
N LYS A 562 23.16 18.13 3.16
CA LYS A 562 24.60 18.37 3.04
C LYS A 562 25.33 17.03 3.04
N PRO A 563 26.36 16.85 2.19
CA PRO A 563 27.23 15.68 2.30
C PRO A 563 27.90 15.67 3.68
N ASN A 564 28.22 14.47 4.18
CA ASN A 564 28.91 14.36 5.47
C ASN A 564 30.31 15.01 5.36
N LYS A 565 30.79 15.57 6.47
CA LYS A 565 32.09 16.25 6.54
C LYS A 565 33.27 15.32 6.25
N ASP A 566 33.09 14.04 6.55
CA ASP A 566 34.13 13.00 6.36
C ASP A 566 34.08 12.38 4.96
N TRP A 567 33.16 12.85 4.10
CA TRP A 567 33.06 12.36 2.73
C TRP A 567 33.93 13.18 1.78
N TYR A 568 34.54 12.50 0.80
CA TYR A 568 35.31 13.12 -0.27
C TYR A 568 34.70 12.77 -1.64
N GLU A 569 34.78 13.70 -2.58
CA GLU A 569 34.29 13.51 -3.95
C GLU A 569 35.25 12.56 -4.70
N ILE A 570 34.72 11.43 -5.17
CA ILE A 570 35.43 10.47 -6.02
C ILE A 570 35.34 10.92 -7.48
N HIS A 571 34.12 11.24 -7.91
CA HIS A 571 33.81 11.63 -9.28
C HIS A 571 32.56 12.51 -9.33
N ARG A 572 32.39 13.22 -10.44
CA ARG A 572 31.21 14.01 -10.75
C ARG A 572 30.85 13.87 -12.22
N LEU A 573 29.60 13.50 -12.46
CA LEU A 573 28.97 13.54 -13.77
C LEU A 573 28.11 14.80 -13.84
N SER A 574 28.23 15.57 -14.92
CA SER A 574 27.51 16.82 -15.12
C SER A 574 26.80 16.80 -16.46
N GLU A 575 25.49 16.63 -16.43
CA GLU A 575 24.58 16.67 -17.58
C GLU A 575 23.79 17.98 -17.58
N PRO A 576 23.20 18.46 -18.69
CA PRO A 576 22.42 19.69 -18.68
C PRO A 576 21.31 19.71 -17.60
N GLU A 577 20.71 18.56 -17.32
CA GLU A 577 19.55 18.39 -16.45
C GLU A 577 19.94 18.19 -14.98
N TYR A 578 21.13 17.66 -14.69
CA TYR A 578 21.57 17.33 -13.33
C TYR A 578 23.09 17.24 -13.16
N ASP A 579 23.54 17.32 -11.92
CA ASP A 579 24.89 16.93 -11.49
C ASP A 579 24.80 15.72 -10.55
N ALA A 580 25.45 14.61 -10.88
CA ALA A 580 25.60 13.46 -9.98
C ALA A 580 26.99 13.47 -9.35
N VAL A 581 27.05 13.61 -8.03
CA VAL A 581 28.29 13.65 -7.26
C VAL A 581 28.45 12.37 -6.46
N PHE A 582 29.53 11.64 -6.73
CA PHE A 582 29.86 10.36 -6.12
C PHE A 582 30.84 10.58 -4.97
N TYR A 583 30.47 10.11 -3.77
CA TYR A 583 31.26 10.31 -2.56
C TYR A 583 31.85 9.00 -2.04
N GLY A 584 33.04 9.11 -1.43
CA GLY A 584 33.69 8.09 -0.61
C GLY A 584 33.88 8.55 0.83
N PRO A 585 34.30 7.68 1.77
CA PRO A 585 34.63 6.27 1.54
C PRO A 585 33.38 5.38 1.39
N GLN A 586 32.24 5.78 1.95
CA GLN A 586 30.98 5.02 1.84
C GLN A 586 30.30 5.26 0.49
N ALA A 587 29.70 4.21 -0.09
CA ALA A 587 28.91 4.33 -1.32
C ALA A 587 27.71 5.29 -1.13
N ARG A 588 27.85 6.51 -1.66
CA ARG A 588 26.91 7.63 -1.55
C ARG A 588 26.92 8.44 -2.83
N VAL A 589 25.74 8.78 -3.32
CA VAL A 589 25.58 9.65 -4.50
C VAL A 589 24.53 10.70 -4.21
N HIS A 590 24.82 11.95 -4.53
CA HIS A 590 23.83 13.02 -4.54
C HIS A 590 23.60 13.45 -5.98
N LEU A 591 22.35 13.35 -6.46
CA LEU A 591 21.94 13.91 -7.74
C LEU A 591 21.26 15.25 -7.50
N TYR A 592 21.89 16.33 -7.96
CA TYR A 592 21.37 17.68 -7.89
C TYR A 592 20.71 18.03 -9.22
N LEU A 593 19.40 18.25 -9.20
CA LEU A 593 18.68 18.69 -10.38
C LEU A 593 19.04 20.14 -10.70
N LYS A 594 19.11 20.48 -11.99
CA LYS A 594 19.30 21.84 -12.49
C LYS A 594 18.02 22.34 -13.15
N ASP A 595 17.90 23.63 -13.42
CA ASP A 595 16.86 24.23 -14.26
C ASP A 595 17.37 24.36 -15.71
N ALA A 596 16.58 24.97 -16.60
CA ALA A 596 16.98 25.20 -17.99
C ALA A 596 18.20 26.14 -18.14
N ASN A 597 18.54 26.91 -17.10
CA ASN A 597 19.70 27.80 -17.07
C ASN A 597 20.92 27.16 -16.40
N GLY A 598 20.84 25.87 -16.02
CA GLY A 598 21.90 25.16 -15.30
C GLY A 598 22.02 25.51 -13.82
N GLN A 599 21.02 26.18 -13.23
CA GLN A 599 20.98 26.52 -11.81
C GLN A 599 20.34 25.39 -11.00
N TYR A 600 20.83 25.13 -9.80
CA TYR A 600 20.35 24.03 -8.98
C TYR A 600 18.96 24.28 -8.41
N ILE A 601 18.13 23.24 -8.39
CA ILE A 601 16.77 23.25 -7.84
C ILE A 601 16.63 22.12 -6.81
N GLN A 602 15.82 22.37 -5.77
CA GLN A 602 15.53 21.42 -4.69
C GLN A 602 16.76 20.90 -3.92
N ASN A 603 16.49 20.08 -2.90
CA ASN A 603 17.51 19.21 -2.29
C ASN A 603 17.88 18.06 -3.26
N PRO A 604 19.07 17.44 -3.12
CA PRO A 604 19.46 16.33 -3.98
C PRO A 604 18.61 15.07 -3.76
N ILE A 605 18.50 14.28 -4.82
CA ILE A 605 18.07 12.88 -4.74
C ILE A 605 19.28 12.08 -4.22
N ILE A 606 19.06 11.23 -3.21
CA ILE A 606 20.16 10.61 -2.47
C ILE A 606 20.16 9.10 -2.70
N PHE A 607 21.29 8.59 -3.17
CA PHE A 607 21.61 7.17 -3.15
C PHE A 607 22.23 6.75 -1.81
N TRP A 608 21.81 5.61 -1.28
CA TRP A 608 22.49 4.95 -0.18
C TRP A 608 22.36 3.43 -0.24
N TYR A 609 23.10 2.77 0.64
CA TYR A 609 22.99 1.35 0.94
C TYR A 609 22.60 1.13 2.41
N HIS A 610 21.99 -0.01 2.69
CA HIS A 610 21.64 -0.48 4.02
C HIS A 610 21.94 -1.97 4.18
N SER A 611 22.36 -2.34 5.39
CA SER A 611 22.45 -3.70 5.90
C SER A 611 22.01 -3.66 7.36
N TRP A 612 21.23 -4.63 7.81
CA TRP A 612 20.69 -4.66 9.18
C TRP A 612 21.21 -5.89 9.93
N LYS A 613 21.49 -5.72 11.22
CA LYS A 613 21.82 -6.79 12.16
C LYS A 613 20.87 -6.78 13.34
N ASP A 614 20.68 -7.95 13.92
CA ASP A 614 19.99 -8.11 15.19
C ASP A 614 21.02 -8.05 16.35
N ILE A 615 20.63 -7.35 17.42
CA ILE A 615 21.33 -7.13 18.66
C ILE A 615 20.44 -7.74 19.75
N PRO A 616 20.56 -9.04 20.03
CA PRO A 616 19.66 -9.72 20.97
C PRO A 616 19.64 -9.08 22.37
N ASP A 617 20.74 -8.43 22.77
CA ASP A 617 20.94 -7.85 24.10
C ASP A 617 20.41 -6.41 24.27
N HIS A 618 19.75 -5.82 23.26
CA HIS A 618 19.15 -4.49 23.44
C HIS A 618 18.00 -4.57 24.48
N PRO A 619 17.96 -3.69 25.51
CA PRO A 619 17.00 -3.74 26.62
C PRO A 619 15.56 -3.55 26.15
N ASP A 620 15.38 -2.88 25.02
CA ASP A 620 14.12 -2.74 24.33
C ASP A 620 14.09 -3.64 23.07
N PRO A 621 13.22 -4.65 23.02
CA PRO A 621 13.08 -5.56 21.88
C PRO A 621 12.92 -4.88 20.52
N ARG A 622 12.41 -3.64 20.50
CA ARG A 622 12.14 -2.84 19.29
C ARG A 622 13.38 -2.29 18.60
N TYR A 623 14.50 -2.22 19.31
CA TYR A 623 15.78 -1.76 18.76
C TYR A 623 16.81 -2.87 18.75
N ARG A 624 16.36 -4.12 18.91
CA ARG A 624 17.21 -5.26 18.63
C ARG A 624 17.67 -5.21 17.17
N ARG A 625 16.89 -4.65 16.25
CA ARG A 625 17.36 -4.44 14.88
C ARG A 625 17.98 -3.07 14.67
N ARG A 626 19.22 -3.02 14.17
CA ARG A 626 19.86 -1.75 13.72
C ARG A 626 20.64 -1.91 12.43
N ARG A 627 21.02 -0.78 11.83
CA ARG A 627 21.91 -0.76 10.67
C ARG A 627 23.32 -1.19 11.10
N ARG A 628 23.98 -2.01 10.28
CA ARG A 628 25.41 -2.29 10.39
C ARG A 628 26.19 -1.01 10.12
N ASN A 629 27.24 -0.79 10.89
CA ASN A 629 28.14 0.34 10.65
C ASN A 629 29.08 0.00 9.49
N PHE A 630 29.48 1.04 8.76
CA PHE A 630 30.64 0.95 7.87
C PHE A 630 31.90 0.80 8.73
N ASP A 631 32.73 -0.18 8.40
CA ASP A 631 34.03 -0.39 9.05
C ASP A 631 35.15 0.01 8.08
N ARG A 632 35.22 -0.78 7.00
CA ARG A 632 36.23 -0.88 5.95
C ARG A 632 35.95 -0.45 4.53
N MET A 633 36.93 0.04 3.78
CA MET A 633 37.03 -0.34 2.36
C MET A 633 37.81 -1.66 2.24
N ALA A 634 37.29 -2.61 1.46
CA ALA A 634 38.05 -3.78 1.02
C ALA A 634 39.11 -3.38 -0.02
N GLU A 635 38.71 -2.49 -0.94
CA GLU A 635 39.55 -1.89 -1.97
C GLU A 635 39.13 -0.43 -2.14
N GLU A 636 40.06 0.45 -2.56
CA GLU A 636 39.72 1.84 -2.88
C GLU A 636 38.66 1.90 -4.00
N PRO A 637 37.70 2.84 -3.96
CA PRO A 637 36.68 2.95 -4.99
C PRO A 637 37.31 3.12 -6.38
N THR A 638 36.91 2.29 -7.33
CA THR A 638 37.43 2.33 -8.70
C THR A 638 36.42 2.97 -9.63
N PHE A 639 36.90 3.79 -10.58
CA PHE A 639 36.11 4.28 -11.71
C PHE A 639 36.88 4.00 -13.00
N ASP A 640 36.30 3.24 -13.92
CA ASP A 640 36.92 2.88 -15.20
C ASP A 640 36.47 3.76 -16.39
N GLY A 641 35.59 4.73 -16.14
CA GLY A 641 34.96 5.59 -17.14
C GLY A 641 33.49 5.27 -17.38
N GLU A 642 33.04 4.05 -17.06
CA GLU A 642 31.65 3.60 -17.26
C GLU A 642 31.02 3.10 -15.95
N GLU A 643 31.82 2.53 -15.05
CA GLU A 643 31.37 1.89 -13.83
C GLU A 643 32.15 2.40 -12.62
N ILE A 644 31.43 2.75 -11.55
CA ILE A 644 31.99 3.01 -10.22
C ILE A 644 31.68 1.81 -9.32
N VAL A 645 32.73 1.27 -8.69
CA VAL A 645 32.62 0.12 -7.78
C VAL A 645 33.12 0.50 -6.39
N TRP A 646 32.27 0.29 -5.38
CA TRP A 646 32.68 0.33 -3.98
C TRP A 646 32.68 -1.09 -3.43
N LYS A 647 33.84 -1.55 -2.96
CA LYS A 647 33.94 -2.80 -2.20
C LYS A 647 34.11 -2.49 -0.73
N MET A 648 33.03 -2.60 0.04
CA MET A 648 33.01 -2.20 1.45
C MET A 648 33.00 -3.42 2.35
N ILE A 649 33.61 -3.29 3.53
CA ILE A 649 33.44 -4.23 4.64
C ILE A 649 32.64 -3.51 5.71
N LEU A 650 31.48 -4.05 6.03
CA LEU A 650 30.62 -3.58 7.11
C LEU A 650 30.93 -4.37 8.39
N GLU A 651 30.35 -3.92 9.49
CA GLU A 651 30.37 -4.64 10.76
C GLU A 651 30.04 -6.13 10.60
N ASP A 652 30.64 -6.98 11.45
CA ASP A 652 30.57 -8.45 11.37
C ASP A 652 31.28 -9.02 10.13
N GLU A 653 32.30 -8.32 9.59
CA GLU A 653 33.07 -8.73 8.40
C GLU A 653 32.20 -9.01 7.16
N MET A 654 31.09 -8.27 7.06
CA MET A 654 30.16 -8.41 5.95
C MET A 654 30.66 -7.62 4.73
N GLU A 655 30.99 -8.33 3.66
CA GLU A 655 31.34 -7.73 2.37
C GLU A 655 30.07 -7.18 1.68
N PHE A 656 30.12 -5.92 1.29
CA PHE A 656 29.04 -5.23 0.61
C PHE A 656 29.61 -4.46 -0.58
N ASN A 657 29.40 -4.98 -1.78
CA ASN A 657 29.89 -4.37 -3.00
C ASN A 657 28.75 -3.64 -3.69
N VAL A 658 28.93 -2.35 -3.95
CA VAL A 658 28.01 -1.54 -4.75
C VAL A 658 28.62 -1.32 -6.13
N HIS A 659 27.84 -1.58 -7.16
CA HIS A 659 28.19 -1.31 -8.54
C HIS A 659 27.24 -0.27 -9.11
N LEU A 660 27.80 0.75 -9.75
CA LEU A 660 27.03 1.84 -10.36
C LEU A 660 27.53 2.08 -11.78
N TYR A 661 26.66 1.87 -12.77
CA TYR A 661 26.93 2.08 -14.20
C TYR A 661 26.38 3.42 -14.65
N LEU A 662 27.15 4.16 -15.42
CA LEU A 662 26.71 5.39 -16.07
C LEU A 662 26.15 5.05 -17.45
N GLY A 663 24.88 5.37 -17.67
CA GLY A 663 24.22 5.30 -18.97
C GLY A 663 24.16 6.68 -19.62
N ARG A 664 23.78 6.74 -20.90
CA ARG A 664 23.69 8.01 -21.67
C ARG A 664 22.66 9.01 -21.10
N LYS A 665 21.61 8.53 -20.43
CA LYS A 665 20.52 9.35 -19.85
C LYS A 665 20.27 9.07 -18.36
N GLY A 666 21.16 8.32 -17.70
CA GLY A 666 20.84 7.80 -16.39
C GLY A 666 21.94 7.00 -15.71
N MET A 667 21.59 6.35 -14.60
CA MET A 667 22.50 5.50 -13.84
C MET A 667 21.83 4.19 -13.46
N TYR A 668 22.58 3.10 -13.50
CA TYR A 668 22.13 1.80 -13.00
C TYR A 668 22.88 1.48 -11.73
N ALA A 669 22.18 1.11 -10.66
CA ALA A 669 22.81 0.71 -9.41
C ALA A 669 22.37 -0.67 -8.98
N THR A 670 23.30 -1.39 -8.37
CA THR A 670 23.11 -2.77 -7.91
C THR A 670 24.15 -3.09 -6.85
N TYR A 671 24.02 -4.24 -6.21
CA TYR A 671 24.92 -4.64 -5.13
C TYR A 671 25.02 -6.15 -4.98
N THR A 672 26.14 -6.60 -4.42
CA THR A 672 26.31 -7.93 -3.84
C THR A 672 26.58 -7.79 -2.34
N ALA A 673 26.16 -8.79 -1.58
CA ALA A 673 26.31 -8.81 -0.14
C ALA A 673 26.63 -10.24 0.30
N THR A 674 27.80 -10.44 0.89
CA THR A 674 28.32 -11.74 1.31
C THR A 674 28.80 -11.62 2.76
N ASN A 675 28.52 -12.62 3.58
CA ASN A 675 29.00 -12.66 4.97
C ASN A 675 30.07 -13.74 5.07
N ALA A 676 31.28 -13.36 5.51
CA ALA A 676 32.43 -14.26 5.54
C ALA A 676 32.33 -15.34 6.63
N GLU A 677 31.55 -15.12 7.71
CA GLU A 677 31.56 -15.99 8.90
C GLU A 677 30.19 -16.60 9.30
N ASP A 678 29.05 -15.96 9.00
CA ASP A 678 27.72 -16.47 9.46
C ASP A 678 27.17 -17.68 8.68
N LEU A 679 27.76 -18.06 7.55
CA LEU A 679 27.14 -19.05 6.64
C LEU A 679 27.38 -20.53 7.01
N ALA A 680 28.23 -20.82 7.99
CA ALA A 680 28.61 -22.20 8.32
C ALA A 680 28.25 -22.66 9.75
N GLU A 681 28.24 -21.78 10.75
CA GLU A 681 28.10 -22.20 12.16
C GLU A 681 26.71 -22.02 12.76
N LEU A 682 25.94 -21.04 12.31
CA LEU A 682 24.55 -20.86 12.73
C LEU A 682 23.67 -21.50 11.66
N GLY A 683 23.20 -22.72 11.91
CA GLY A 683 22.12 -23.36 11.14
C GLY A 683 20.77 -22.63 11.27
N ASP A 684 20.81 -21.32 11.44
CA ASP A 684 19.72 -20.43 11.77
C ASP A 684 19.43 -19.55 10.54
N GLN A 685 18.43 -19.96 9.77
CA GLN A 685 17.91 -19.21 8.61
C GLN A 685 17.27 -17.86 8.99
N THR A 686 17.44 -17.39 10.23
CA THR A 686 16.70 -16.27 10.81
C THR A 686 17.43 -14.93 10.76
N THR A 687 18.74 -14.88 10.48
CA THR A 687 19.46 -13.61 10.30
C THR A 687 19.13 -12.99 8.94
N ASN A 688 17.96 -12.36 8.85
CA ASN A 688 17.59 -11.55 7.70
C ASN A 688 18.43 -10.27 7.68
N HIS A 689 19.63 -10.36 7.07
CA HIS A 689 20.58 -9.26 6.89
C HIS A 689 19.97 -8.04 6.18
N ASN A 690 18.83 -8.21 5.49
CA ASN A 690 17.98 -7.15 4.94
C ASN A 690 18.79 -6.08 4.19
N THR A 691 19.73 -6.54 3.37
CA THR A 691 20.56 -5.69 2.56
C THR A 691 19.77 -5.10 1.41
N HIS A 692 20.02 -3.83 1.11
CA HIS A 692 19.44 -3.14 -0.04
C HIS A 692 20.23 -1.89 -0.39
N ILE A 693 19.96 -1.38 -1.58
CA ILE A 693 20.31 -0.04 -2.02
C ILE A 693 19.02 0.73 -2.31
N SER A 694 19.08 2.05 -2.19
CA SER A 694 17.90 2.90 -2.41
C SER A 694 18.27 4.23 -3.03
N PHE A 695 17.34 4.79 -3.79
CA PHE A 695 17.31 6.20 -4.15
C PHE A 695 16.15 6.89 -3.44
N ARG A 696 16.43 8.02 -2.80
CA ARG A 696 15.44 8.80 -2.04
C ARG A 696 15.16 10.12 -2.70
N MET A 697 13.88 10.34 -2.92
CA MET A 697 13.34 11.63 -3.25
C MET A 697 13.42 12.56 -2.05
N PRO A 698 13.98 13.77 -2.22
CA PRO A 698 14.12 14.73 -1.14
C PRO A 698 12.76 15.15 -0.59
N SER A 699 12.73 15.54 0.68
CA SER A 699 11.60 16.28 1.23
C SER A 699 11.56 17.67 0.60
N LEU A 700 10.39 18.12 0.12
CA LEU A 700 10.17 19.48 -0.37
C LEU A 700 10.19 20.51 0.76
N ALA A 701 9.82 20.09 1.98
CA ALA A 701 9.93 20.92 3.17
C ALA A 701 10.36 20.14 4.41
N ARG A 702 10.85 20.88 5.42
CA ARG A 702 11.09 20.40 6.77
C ARG A 702 10.36 21.26 7.79
N GLU A 703 9.83 20.60 8.81
CA GLU A 703 9.10 21.23 9.90
C GLU A 703 10.07 21.74 10.98
N ARG A 704 9.78 22.94 11.49
CA ARG A 704 10.40 23.52 12.68
C ARG A 704 9.45 24.55 13.29
N GLU A 705 9.17 24.40 14.58
CA GLU A 705 8.37 25.36 15.33
C GLU A 705 6.97 25.57 14.69
N ASP A 706 6.31 24.47 14.27
CA ASP A 706 4.96 24.48 13.65
C ASP A 706 4.90 25.20 12.29
N ARG A 707 6.06 25.39 11.64
CA ARG A 707 6.17 25.92 10.27
C ARG A 707 7.04 25.04 9.41
N TYR A 708 6.80 25.09 8.11
CA TYR A 708 7.46 24.28 7.09
C TYR A 708 8.33 25.15 6.21
N TYR A 709 9.58 24.73 6.04
CA TYR A 709 10.62 25.47 5.35
C TYR A 709 11.21 24.61 4.23
N GLY A 710 11.45 25.22 3.08
CA GLY A 710 11.96 24.55 1.89
C GLY A 710 12.37 25.58 0.85
N PHE A 711 13.00 25.14 -0.24
CA PHE A 711 13.52 26.06 -1.24
C PHE A 711 12.43 26.79 -2.04
N ASP A 712 11.24 26.20 -2.14
CA ASP A 712 10.11 26.77 -2.86
C ASP A 712 9.28 27.76 -2.01
N PHE A 713 9.59 27.85 -0.71
CA PHE A 713 8.77 28.57 0.28
C PHE A 713 9.48 29.83 0.81
N PRO A 714 8.74 30.77 1.43
CA PRO A 714 9.30 31.95 2.08
C PRO A 714 10.23 31.58 3.24
N ASP A 715 11.15 32.48 3.58
CA ASP A 715 12.14 32.25 4.64
C ASP A 715 11.51 32.12 6.03
N GLU A 716 10.35 32.76 6.26
CA GLU A 716 9.55 32.63 7.47
C GLU A 716 8.81 31.28 7.59
N GLY A 717 8.79 30.48 6.52
CA GLY A 717 8.08 29.20 6.44
C GLY A 717 6.56 29.35 6.30
N ILE A 718 5.88 28.24 6.03
CA ILE A 718 4.41 28.18 5.83
C ILE A 718 3.77 27.18 6.79
N LYS A 719 2.46 27.22 6.97
CA LYS A 719 1.71 26.28 7.81
C LYS A 719 1.44 24.96 7.09
N LEU A 720 1.05 23.92 7.84
CA LEU A 720 0.75 22.58 7.30
C LEU A 720 -0.31 22.59 6.19
N ASP A 721 -1.38 23.36 6.34
CA ASP A 721 -2.44 23.42 5.33
C ASP A 721 -1.97 24.15 4.06
N GLU A 722 -1.12 25.18 4.22
CA GLU A 722 -0.55 25.95 3.11
C GLU A 722 0.43 25.10 2.30
N ILE A 723 1.28 24.29 2.95
CA ILE A 723 2.19 23.38 2.24
C ILE A 723 1.41 22.31 1.47
N ARG A 724 0.34 21.75 2.05
CA ARG A 724 -0.48 20.73 1.37
C ARG A 724 -1.11 21.27 0.09
N GLU A 725 -1.59 22.52 0.09
CA GLU A 725 -2.07 23.14 -1.14
C GLU A 725 -0.93 23.48 -2.11
N ALA A 726 0.21 23.95 -1.61
CA ALA A 726 1.37 24.27 -2.44
C ALA A 726 1.96 23.03 -3.14
N VAL A 727 2.01 21.87 -2.50
CA VAL A 727 2.65 20.68 -3.09
C VAL A 727 1.71 19.85 -3.95
N LYS A 728 0.40 20.12 -3.90
CA LYS A 728 -0.66 19.42 -4.63
C LYS A 728 -0.42 19.26 -6.15
N PRO A 729 0.21 20.21 -6.87
CA PRO A 729 0.52 20.04 -8.29
C PRO A 729 1.61 19.01 -8.59
N ASN A 730 2.38 18.56 -7.59
CA ASN A 730 3.38 17.50 -7.76
C ASN A 730 2.73 16.12 -7.55
N GLN A 731 3.23 15.10 -8.24
CA GLN A 731 2.69 13.75 -8.17
C GLN A 731 3.78 12.68 -8.27
N VAL A 732 3.48 11.50 -7.71
CA VAL A 732 4.26 10.29 -7.89
C VAL A 732 3.39 9.21 -8.52
N VAL A 733 3.89 8.55 -9.55
CA VAL A 733 3.23 7.46 -10.27
C VAL A 733 3.96 6.17 -9.95
N LEU A 734 3.22 5.16 -9.47
CA LEU A 734 3.75 3.82 -9.18
C LEU A 734 3.13 2.79 -10.11
N ASN A 735 3.97 2.04 -10.84
CA ASN A 735 3.53 0.92 -11.65
C ASN A 735 3.62 -0.40 -10.85
N LEU A 736 2.45 -0.98 -10.56
CA LEU A 736 2.28 -2.27 -9.90
C LEU A 736 1.87 -3.34 -10.94
N PRO A 737 2.83 -4.03 -11.58
CA PRO A 737 2.60 -4.89 -12.73
C PRO A 737 1.61 -6.03 -12.46
N ARG A 738 0.51 -6.08 -13.21
CA ARG A 738 -0.61 -7.03 -13.01
C ARG A 738 -0.18 -8.49 -12.97
N GLN A 739 0.85 -8.87 -13.72
CA GLN A 739 1.42 -10.23 -13.73
C GLN A 739 1.94 -10.71 -12.36
N PHE A 740 2.23 -9.79 -11.44
CA PHE A 740 2.67 -10.13 -10.07
C PHE A 740 1.58 -9.93 -9.02
N ARG A 741 0.31 -9.77 -9.44
CA ARG A 741 -0.83 -9.64 -8.54
C ARG A 741 -0.87 -10.79 -7.54
N ASP A 742 -0.74 -12.04 -7.97
CA ASP A 742 -0.84 -13.18 -7.05
C ASP A 742 0.26 -13.18 -5.98
N ARG A 743 1.44 -12.62 -6.31
CA ARG A 743 2.58 -12.52 -5.39
C ARG A 743 2.43 -11.38 -4.39
N PHE A 744 1.82 -10.26 -4.78
CA PHE A 744 1.81 -9.01 -4.00
C PHE A 744 0.43 -8.44 -3.67
N ALA A 745 -0.67 -9.07 -4.10
CA ALA A 745 -2.04 -8.55 -3.94
C ALA A 745 -2.36 -8.18 -2.48
N THR A 746 -2.00 -9.05 -1.53
CA THR A 746 -2.20 -8.77 -0.10
C THR A 746 -1.39 -7.55 0.34
N ASN A 747 -0.16 -7.37 -0.15
CA ASN A 747 0.64 -6.20 0.20
C ASN A 747 0.07 -4.91 -0.41
N TRP A 748 -0.33 -4.96 -1.69
CA TRP A 748 -0.90 -3.82 -2.40
C TRP A 748 -2.22 -3.38 -1.77
N SER A 749 -3.14 -4.32 -1.53
CA SER A 749 -4.39 -4.06 -0.85
C SER A 749 -4.18 -3.50 0.57
N GLN A 750 -3.24 -4.07 1.34
CA GLN A 750 -2.89 -3.53 2.66
C GLN A 750 -2.30 -2.11 2.63
N ALA A 751 -1.64 -1.75 1.53
CA ALA A 751 -1.05 -0.45 1.33
C ALA A 751 -2.04 0.55 0.68
N GLY A 752 -3.23 0.11 0.25
CA GLY A 752 -4.23 0.94 -0.43
C GLY A 752 -3.94 1.15 -1.92
N PHE A 753 -3.29 0.20 -2.58
CA PHE A 753 -2.91 0.28 -3.99
C PHE A 753 -3.55 -0.81 -4.85
N GLU A 754 -3.84 -0.45 -6.10
CA GLU A 754 -4.41 -1.35 -7.10
C GLU A 754 -3.36 -1.83 -8.11
N PRO A 755 -3.49 -3.03 -8.69
CA PRO A 755 -2.65 -3.45 -9.81
C PRO A 755 -2.74 -2.50 -11.02
N GLY A 756 -1.59 -2.05 -11.51
CA GLY A 756 -1.45 -1.08 -12.61
C GLY A 756 -0.79 0.22 -12.14
N TYR A 757 -1.09 1.31 -12.84
CA TYR A 757 -0.57 2.64 -12.52
C TYR A 757 -1.38 3.31 -11.41
N ASN A 758 -0.71 3.73 -10.35
CA ASN A 758 -1.30 4.47 -9.24
C ASN A 758 -0.67 5.86 -9.21
N THR A 759 -1.46 6.91 -9.45
CA THR A 759 -0.99 8.30 -9.41
C THR A 759 -1.39 8.91 -8.07
N ILE A 760 -0.41 9.43 -7.33
CA ILE A 760 -0.58 9.96 -5.99
C ILE A 760 -0.10 11.42 -5.97
N PRO A 761 -1.00 12.38 -5.74
CA PRO A 761 -0.60 13.76 -5.47
C PRO A 761 0.26 13.87 -4.22
N TYR A 762 1.20 14.82 -4.19
CA TYR A 762 2.16 14.93 -3.10
C TYR A 762 1.54 15.30 -1.75
N ASN A 763 0.31 15.79 -1.71
CA ASN A 763 -0.44 16.12 -0.51
C ASN A 763 -1.38 14.99 -0.02
N VAL A 764 -1.38 13.84 -0.69
CA VAL A 764 -2.18 12.68 -0.28
C VAL A 764 -1.37 11.83 0.69
N LEU A 765 -1.99 11.47 1.82
CA LEU A 765 -1.38 10.64 2.84
C LEU A 765 -1.21 9.21 2.34
N VAL A 766 0.03 8.73 2.28
CA VAL A 766 0.38 7.34 1.99
C VAL A 766 0.71 6.63 3.29
N ARG A 767 -0.17 5.73 3.73
CA ARG A 767 0.02 4.94 4.96
C ARG A 767 1.32 4.11 4.89
N ARG A 768 1.50 3.42 3.78
CA ARG A 768 2.67 2.59 3.50
C ARG A 768 2.88 2.50 2.00
N TYR A 769 4.11 2.68 1.53
CA TYR A 769 4.42 2.43 0.13
C TYR A 769 4.45 0.92 -0.18
N PRO A 770 4.00 0.51 -1.38
CA PRO A 770 3.91 -0.89 -1.75
C PRO A 770 5.30 -1.47 -2.04
N ILE A 771 5.42 -2.79 -1.95
CA ILE A 771 6.52 -3.54 -2.56
C ILE A 771 6.08 -4.06 -3.92
N GLY A 772 7.01 -4.51 -4.76
CA GLY A 772 6.64 -5.05 -6.07
C GLY A 772 6.39 -3.97 -7.11
N ILE A 773 7.09 -2.84 -7.00
CA ILE A 773 7.00 -1.71 -7.93
C ILE A 773 7.91 -1.99 -9.13
N ARG A 774 7.38 -1.88 -10.35
CA ARG A 774 8.17 -1.98 -11.58
C ARG A 774 8.87 -0.66 -11.91
N ASP A 775 8.11 0.41 -11.78
CA ASP A 775 8.53 1.77 -12.13
C ASP A 775 7.91 2.77 -11.13
N LEU A 776 8.71 3.76 -10.76
CA LEU A 776 8.32 4.89 -9.94
C LEU A 776 8.71 6.16 -10.69
N VAL A 777 7.74 7.05 -10.91
CA VAL A 777 7.97 8.34 -11.57
C VAL A 777 7.57 9.46 -10.63
N ALA A 778 8.47 10.40 -10.36
CA ALA A 778 8.18 11.59 -9.58
C ALA A 778 8.30 12.83 -10.46
N GLU A 779 7.23 13.65 -10.50
CA GLU A 779 7.15 14.81 -11.39
C GLU A 779 6.31 15.95 -10.80
N GLY A 780 6.45 17.14 -11.39
CA GLY A 780 5.70 18.32 -10.99
C GLY A 780 6.50 19.62 -11.07
N PRO A 781 5.86 20.77 -10.76
CA PRO A 781 6.50 22.08 -10.89
C PRO A 781 7.69 22.27 -9.93
N SER A 782 7.70 21.62 -8.76
CA SER A 782 8.86 21.67 -7.84
C SER A 782 10.13 21.07 -8.44
N PHE A 783 10.01 20.27 -9.51
CA PHE A 783 11.11 19.67 -10.26
C PHE A 783 11.40 20.40 -11.59
N ALA A 784 10.86 21.60 -11.78
CA ALA A 784 10.97 22.38 -13.03
C ALA A 784 10.56 21.58 -14.27
N GLY A 785 9.49 20.78 -14.16
CA GLY A 785 8.97 19.96 -15.26
C GLY A 785 9.75 18.67 -15.53
N ARG A 786 10.84 18.41 -14.80
CA ARG A 786 11.60 17.17 -14.92
C ARG A 786 10.85 15.99 -14.33
N LYS A 787 11.14 14.82 -14.87
CA LYS A 787 10.66 13.55 -14.34
C LYS A 787 11.82 12.74 -13.83
N PHE A 788 11.70 12.29 -12.59
CA PHE A 788 12.62 11.31 -12.04
C PHE A 788 12.00 9.92 -12.18
N HIS A 789 12.64 9.06 -12.95
CA HIS A 789 12.25 7.67 -13.15
C HIS A 789 13.16 6.76 -12.34
N ALA A 790 12.56 5.82 -11.61
CA ALA A 790 13.25 4.74 -10.92
C ALA A 790 12.58 3.42 -11.30
N ARG A 791 13.24 2.66 -12.18
CA ARG A 791 12.73 1.39 -12.72
C ARG A 791 13.65 0.24 -12.38
N THR A 792 13.10 -0.97 -12.25
CA THR A 792 13.95 -2.17 -12.18
C THR A 792 14.24 -2.69 -13.58
N THR A 793 15.47 -3.08 -13.84
CA THR A 793 15.85 -3.73 -15.11
C THR A 793 15.44 -5.20 -15.16
N SER A 794 14.95 -5.78 -14.05
CA SER A 794 14.62 -7.19 -13.92
C SER A 794 13.14 -7.46 -13.72
N ASN A 795 12.61 -8.46 -14.42
CA ASN A 795 11.29 -9.02 -14.10
C ASN A 795 11.32 -9.89 -12.82
N LYS A 796 12.49 -10.30 -12.33
CA LYS A 796 12.62 -11.15 -11.13
C LYS A 796 12.63 -10.33 -9.84
N VAL A 797 13.32 -9.19 -9.88
CA VAL A 797 13.53 -8.31 -8.73
C VAL A 797 12.77 -7.02 -8.96
N LEU A 798 11.68 -6.81 -8.21
CA LEU A 798 10.91 -5.57 -8.24
C LEU A 798 11.37 -4.63 -7.12
N LEU A 799 11.09 -3.35 -7.28
CA LEU A 799 11.43 -2.33 -6.31
C LEU A 799 10.50 -2.39 -5.09
N SER A 800 11.03 -1.98 -3.94
CA SER A 800 10.27 -1.70 -2.73
C SER A 800 10.19 -0.19 -2.55
N GLY A 801 8.98 0.34 -2.49
CA GLY A 801 8.76 1.71 -2.04
C GLY A 801 8.89 1.80 -0.52
N GLY A 802 9.25 2.96 -0.01
CA GLY A 802 9.24 3.22 1.41
C GLY A 802 9.47 4.68 1.74
N ALA A 803 9.42 4.99 3.03
CA ALA A 803 9.71 6.31 3.56
C ALA A 803 10.37 6.22 4.93
N GLY A 804 10.81 7.35 5.47
CA GLY A 804 11.46 7.40 6.78
C GLY A 804 10.51 7.06 7.95
N ARG A 805 9.20 7.04 7.69
CA ARG A 805 8.11 6.75 8.64
C ARG A 805 6.86 6.30 7.87
N ALA A 806 5.87 5.78 8.57
CA ALA A 806 4.56 5.51 7.99
C ALA A 806 3.68 6.76 7.97
N ASP A 807 2.55 6.65 7.25
CA ASP A 807 1.57 7.72 7.09
C ASP A 807 2.30 8.98 6.62
N THR A 808 2.94 8.92 5.45
CA THR A 808 3.74 10.02 4.94
C THR A 808 3.04 10.63 3.75
N GLU A 809 3.10 11.94 3.63
CA GLU A 809 2.75 12.59 2.37
C GLU A 809 4.02 12.59 1.48
N PRO A 810 3.92 12.35 0.15
CA PRO A 810 5.10 12.25 -0.71
C PRO A 810 6.04 13.48 -0.64
N TRP A 811 5.52 14.67 -0.35
CA TRP A 811 6.35 15.87 -0.15
C TRP A 811 7.35 15.74 1.01
N GLU A 812 7.13 14.85 1.97
CA GLU A 812 8.05 14.57 3.08
C GLU A 812 9.28 13.74 2.66
N GLY A 813 9.28 13.27 1.42
CA GLY A 813 10.32 12.41 0.86
C GLY A 813 10.01 10.92 1.06
N PHE A 814 10.37 10.16 0.04
CA PHE A 814 10.17 8.71 -0.06
C PHE A 814 11.35 8.11 -0.81
N TYR A 815 11.39 6.79 -0.93
CA TYR A 815 12.47 6.10 -1.64
C TYR A 815 11.98 4.89 -2.41
N ALA A 816 12.71 4.57 -3.47
CA ALA A 816 12.66 3.30 -4.17
C ALA A 816 13.90 2.48 -3.80
N SER A 817 13.72 1.24 -3.39
CA SER A 817 14.81 0.35 -2.98
C SER A 817 14.84 -0.93 -3.81
N LEU A 818 16.04 -1.33 -4.21
CA LEU A 818 16.28 -2.66 -4.73
C LEU A 818 16.59 -3.58 -3.55
N HIS A 819 15.68 -4.52 -3.27
CA HIS A 819 15.77 -5.41 -2.12
C HIS A 819 15.85 -6.86 -2.56
N ARG A 820 16.82 -7.60 -2.04
CA ARG A 820 16.99 -9.04 -2.29
C ARG A 820 16.97 -9.80 -0.97
N ASN A 821 15.80 -10.32 -0.61
CA ASN A 821 15.66 -11.16 0.57
C ASN A 821 16.32 -12.52 0.34
N HIS A 822 17.17 -12.94 1.28
CA HIS A 822 17.73 -14.30 1.36
C HIS A 822 18.55 -14.77 0.15
N GLU A 823 19.01 -13.88 -0.72
CA GLU A 823 19.92 -14.23 -1.80
C GLU A 823 21.38 -14.03 -1.38
N ASN A 824 22.11 -15.14 -1.18
CA ASN A 824 23.56 -15.15 -1.16
C ASN A 824 24.05 -15.12 -2.60
N ARG A 825 24.61 -13.99 -3.04
CA ARG A 825 25.20 -13.88 -4.37
C ARG A 825 26.65 -13.46 -4.29
N ASP A 826 27.50 -14.40 -4.68
CA ASP A 826 28.92 -14.16 -4.94
C ASP A 826 29.12 -13.57 -6.36
N ARG A 827 28.04 -13.49 -7.17
CA ARG A 827 28.09 -13.04 -8.57
C ARG A 827 26.99 -12.03 -8.87
N PHE A 828 27.41 -11.00 -9.60
CA PHE A 828 26.59 -9.90 -10.02
C PHE A 828 25.97 -10.14 -11.42
N THR A 829 24.74 -9.66 -11.65
CA THR A 829 24.09 -9.60 -12.97
C THR A 829 23.61 -8.19 -13.29
N LYS A 830 24.12 -7.58 -14.37
CA LYS A 830 23.73 -6.23 -14.86
C LYS A 830 22.22 -6.09 -15.12
N THR A 831 21.57 -7.21 -15.40
CA THR A 831 20.12 -7.30 -15.64
C THR A 831 19.26 -7.22 -14.38
N GLU A 832 19.87 -7.13 -13.19
CA GLU A 832 19.15 -6.92 -11.93
C GLU A 832 19.69 -5.68 -11.22
N ALA A 833 19.26 -4.52 -11.70
CA ALA A 833 19.63 -3.22 -11.18
C ALA A 833 18.39 -2.35 -10.98
N ILE A 834 18.53 -1.33 -10.15
CA ILE A 834 17.65 -0.16 -10.19
C ILE A 834 18.26 0.83 -11.17
N GLU A 835 17.49 1.23 -12.17
CA GLU A 835 17.82 2.23 -13.16
C GLU A 835 17.16 3.54 -12.79
N ILE A 836 17.94 4.61 -12.84
CA ILE A 836 17.52 5.98 -12.61
C ILE A 836 17.68 6.76 -13.90
N GLU A 837 16.62 7.41 -14.34
CA GLU A 837 16.61 8.30 -15.51
C GLU A 837 15.98 9.64 -15.11
N ILE A 838 16.52 10.73 -15.63
CA ILE A 838 16.00 12.09 -15.43
C ILE A 838 15.65 12.63 -16.81
N GLU A 839 14.35 12.85 -17.04
CA GLU A 839 13.80 13.42 -18.29
C GLU A 839 13.48 14.90 -18.15
#